data_AF-A0A7C6B5T8-F1
#
_entry.id   AF-A0A7C6B5T8-F1
#
_cell.length_a   1.000
_cell.length_b   1.000
_cell.length_c   1.000
_cell.angle_alpha   90.00
_cell.angle_beta   90.00
_cell.angle_gamma   90.00
#
_symmetry.space_group_name_H-M   'P 1'
#
loop_
_entity.id
_entity.type
_entity.pdbx_description
1 polymer ?
#
loop_
_entity_poly.entity_id
_entity_poly.type
_entity_poly.pdbx_seq_one_letter_code
_entity_poly.pdbx_strand_id
1 'polypeptide(L)'
;MRGWRRCCVALLVLLAGLWSAAPAEQWPGPIERLDQPWKLTSLAEDGGLSHRNIFWLDFQADETAWIAASDGLYRYDGYSWRRFTRSDGLPSEFVRSVLVARDGRVWAGTDQGVAVLYGERFQTPPSFRILAGLSVRRIRADADGSLWFAADRWLNTAVSGGLVCCRQSACVLYDAEHGLPSDYVVDYFRDSKGRRFVLTAAGLAEQTAQGWRAVPDVRPAAGENWTSATIAQGRDGRIVLTTGERLYFWENGRWRGPIPAEIVHRYGVAATQDGVWIVCGRSGPGRLRFYSVNGGRFRPESAEFPAPSAQSFTEAVREAPDGSVWAVGYNLLVRWERKDQHWREYSNLPPPAFVDGHDRVWFIGDGFAIRMKADRWERVDFLHPAHTAGLDRSGNVWAVSESGLTRWGAADTQHFRSAQTGLNVHLGYVPEASGALWAHGRDAAGRFAVSIYDRGRWTLRRIAELDEAVRVRPAPDPASGVWYLASGRNPGDHRLVHVTEQTVRLYGVPSRILPAFPPSISLDSSGRLWLFGPSGLHYLKPGGAWESVKQTPGRAVFGFAERRGEIWFGASGATGGQSGLMCYRDGRWRFVEAEVELGPWQARDGTIFFGGSGDLYVISEDSGDSPIHIAPPTNGIVHSAVKDGSGSIWIGLNNSVLRHVSPRVAPDTEIFAAARDVVAGKVLEVGLRGIGRFHGPSHHHHFRFSWKLDSGPGTASTET
;
A
#
# COMPACT_ATOMS: atom_id res chain seq x y z
N MET A 1 -42.33 -54.68 28.63
CA MET A 1 -42.75 -54.73 27.22
C MET A 1 -42.21 -53.50 26.50
N ARG A 2 -41.69 -53.72 25.28
CA ARG A 2 -40.87 -52.78 24.51
C ARG A 2 -41.66 -51.54 24.09
N GLY A 3 -41.14 -50.35 24.40
CA GLY A 3 -41.59 -49.12 23.75
C GLY A 3 -41.50 -47.90 24.65
N TRP A 4 -40.30 -47.44 25.01
CA TRP A 4 -40.04 -46.10 25.58
C TRP A 4 -38.54 -45.74 25.58
N ARG A 5 -37.83 -46.05 24.48
CA ARG A 5 -36.40 -45.69 24.30
C ARG A 5 -36.08 -44.92 23.00
N ARG A 6 -37.08 -44.32 22.35
CA ARG A 6 -36.87 -43.56 21.08
C ARG A 6 -37.16 -42.05 21.12
N CYS A 7 -37.52 -41.46 22.26
CA CYS A 7 -37.79 -40.01 22.32
C CYS A 7 -36.73 -39.15 23.02
N CYS A 8 -35.73 -39.72 23.71
CA CYS A 8 -34.78 -38.91 24.49
C CYS A 8 -33.44 -38.58 23.80
N VAL A 9 -33.14 -39.15 22.62
CA VAL A 9 -31.91 -38.80 21.87
C VAL A 9 -32.16 -37.70 20.83
N ALA A 10 -33.42 -37.50 20.40
CA ALA A 10 -33.78 -36.43 19.47
C ALA A 10 -33.87 -35.04 20.14
N LEU A 11 -34.10 -34.96 21.45
CA LEU A 11 -34.22 -33.68 22.17
C LEU A 11 -32.88 -33.10 22.67
N LEU A 12 -31.81 -33.89 22.74
CA LEU A 12 -30.49 -33.44 23.19
C LEU A 12 -29.55 -33.02 22.04
N VAL A 13 -29.92 -33.27 20.78
CA VAL A 13 -29.19 -32.77 19.59
C VAL A 13 -29.81 -31.47 19.03
N LEU A 14 -31.04 -31.12 19.42
CA LEU A 14 -31.72 -29.91 18.97
C LEU A 14 -31.47 -28.66 19.86
N LEU A 15 -30.70 -28.79 20.95
CA LEU A 15 -30.32 -27.67 21.83
C LEU A 15 -28.82 -27.31 21.78
N ALA A 16 -28.03 -27.98 20.92
CA ALA A 16 -26.63 -27.62 20.66
C ALA A 16 -26.44 -26.80 19.37
N GLY A 17 -27.54 -26.36 18.74
CA GLY A 17 -27.55 -25.70 17.42
C GLY A 17 -27.88 -24.20 17.44
N LEU A 18 -27.73 -23.53 18.57
CA LEU A 18 -27.90 -22.06 18.68
C LEU A 18 -26.68 -21.42 19.33
N TRP A 19 -25.49 -21.74 18.81
CA TRP A 19 -24.46 -20.72 18.74
C TRP A 19 -24.73 -20.00 17.42
N SER A 20 -25.46 -18.90 17.48
CA SER A 20 -25.30 -17.89 16.45
C SER A 20 -23.81 -17.55 16.46
N ALA A 21 -23.06 -18.02 15.47
CA ALA A 21 -21.79 -17.38 15.16
C ALA A 21 -22.14 -15.89 15.07
N ALA A 22 -21.58 -15.07 15.96
CA ALA A 22 -21.67 -13.63 15.80
C ALA A 22 -21.29 -13.34 14.34
N PRO A 23 -22.04 -12.49 13.62
CA PRO A 23 -21.65 -12.13 12.26
C PRO A 23 -20.17 -11.78 12.31
N ALA A 24 -19.36 -12.44 11.46
CA ALA A 24 -17.94 -12.17 11.39
C ALA A 24 -17.78 -10.66 11.32
N GLU A 25 -17.09 -10.07 12.31
CA GLU A 25 -16.95 -8.63 12.42
C GLU A 25 -16.40 -8.12 11.09
N GLN A 26 -17.25 -7.41 10.33
CA GLN A 26 -16.92 -7.01 8.98
C GLN A 26 -15.99 -5.81 9.07
N TRP A 27 -14.70 -6.09 9.09
CA TRP A 27 -13.68 -5.08 9.12
C TRP A 27 -13.70 -4.23 7.83
N PRO A 28 -13.31 -2.95 7.90
CA PRO A 28 -13.24 -2.07 6.74
C PRO A 28 -12.30 -2.66 5.67
N GLY A 29 -12.88 -3.10 4.55
CA GLY A 29 -12.13 -3.43 3.34
C GLY A 29 -11.92 -2.17 2.50
N PRO A 30 -10.86 -2.12 1.68
CA PRO A 30 -10.77 -1.07 0.67
C PRO A 30 -11.98 -1.18 -0.26
N ILE A 31 -12.59 -0.04 -0.58
CA ILE A 31 -13.57 0.07 -1.65
C ILE A 31 -12.81 -0.11 -2.95
N GLU A 32 -13.20 -1.13 -3.70
CA GLU A 32 -12.74 -1.30 -5.06
C GLU A 32 -13.34 -0.19 -5.93
N ARG A 33 -12.49 0.74 -6.39
CA ARG A 33 -12.89 1.77 -7.34
C ARG A 33 -13.07 1.16 -8.73
N LEU A 34 -14.27 0.65 -8.99
CA LEU A 34 -14.71 0.14 -10.30
C LEU A 34 -14.84 1.24 -11.37
N ASP A 35 -14.77 2.50 -10.97
CA ASP A 35 -14.87 3.68 -11.82
C ASP A 35 -13.52 4.14 -12.40
N GLN A 36 -12.40 3.61 -11.91
CA GLN A 36 -11.10 3.89 -12.50
C GLN A 36 -10.91 3.11 -13.81
N PRO A 37 -10.53 3.77 -14.92
CA PRO A 37 -10.31 3.07 -16.17
C PRO A 37 -9.12 2.13 -16.03
N TRP A 38 -9.29 0.90 -16.50
CA TRP A 38 -8.15 0.02 -16.69
C TRP A 38 -7.16 0.64 -17.69
N LYS A 39 -5.89 0.64 -17.34
CA LYS A 39 -4.77 1.05 -18.19
C LYS A 39 -4.08 -0.19 -18.74
N LEU A 40 -3.74 -0.13 -20.02
CA LEU A 40 -2.93 -1.12 -20.70
C LEU A 40 -1.54 -0.53 -20.98
N THR A 41 -0.50 -1.20 -20.53
CA THR A 41 0.89 -0.80 -20.71
C THR A 41 1.65 -1.92 -21.42
N SER A 42 2.32 -1.61 -22.53
CA SER A 42 3.26 -2.53 -23.18
C SER A 42 4.65 -2.33 -22.59
N LEU A 43 5.33 -3.41 -22.23
CA LEU A 43 6.68 -3.40 -21.67
C LEU A 43 7.71 -4.08 -22.58
N ALA A 44 7.30 -4.54 -23.77
CA ALA A 44 8.15 -5.32 -24.67
C ALA A 44 9.36 -4.50 -25.17
N GLU A 45 9.15 -3.24 -25.53
CA GLU A 45 10.23 -2.34 -26.00
C GLU A 45 11.18 -1.98 -24.85
N ASP A 46 10.62 -1.59 -23.70
CA ASP A 46 11.37 -1.22 -22.50
C ASP A 46 12.27 -2.36 -22.01
N GLY A 47 11.77 -3.60 -22.00
CA GLY A 47 12.55 -4.78 -21.64
C GLY A 47 13.51 -5.28 -22.72
N GLY A 48 13.59 -4.65 -23.89
CA GLY A 48 14.36 -5.14 -25.03
C GLY A 48 13.90 -6.52 -25.52
N LEU A 49 12.61 -6.84 -25.31
CA LEU A 49 11.95 -8.10 -25.64
C LEU A 49 11.15 -8.02 -26.94
N SER A 50 11.24 -6.90 -27.66
CA SER A 50 10.70 -6.78 -29.02
C SER A 50 11.25 -7.89 -29.93
N HIS A 51 10.36 -8.49 -30.72
CA HIS A 51 10.66 -9.62 -31.60
C HIS A 51 11.19 -10.89 -30.90
N ARG A 52 10.98 -11.02 -29.57
CA ARG A 52 11.26 -12.25 -28.83
C ARG A 52 9.98 -13.04 -28.60
N ASN A 53 10.13 -14.35 -28.41
CA ASN A 53 9.05 -15.14 -27.85
C ASN A 53 9.21 -15.19 -26.33
N ILE A 54 8.16 -14.81 -25.61
CA ILE A 54 8.11 -14.85 -24.16
C ILE A 54 7.20 -16.01 -23.74
N PHE A 55 7.79 -17.06 -23.18
CA PHE A 55 7.12 -18.34 -22.97
C PHE A 55 6.34 -18.43 -21.67
N TRP A 56 6.81 -17.73 -20.64
CA TRP A 56 6.25 -17.80 -19.30
C TRP A 56 6.70 -16.62 -18.44
N LEU A 57 5.97 -16.39 -17.34
CA LEU A 57 6.37 -15.45 -16.32
C LEU A 57 5.88 -15.89 -14.94
N ASP A 58 6.58 -15.45 -13.90
CA ASP A 58 6.18 -15.64 -12.51
C ASP A 58 6.58 -14.45 -11.65
N PHE A 59 5.96 -14.31 -10.47
CA PHE A 59 6.14 -13.14 -9.63
C PHE A 59 6.65 -13.51 -8.24
N GLN A 60 7.51 -12.66 -7.70
CA GLN A 60 7.79 -12.64 -6.27
C GLN A 60 6.69 -11.90 -5.51
N ALA A 61 6.65 -12.07 -4.19
CA ALA A 61 5.68 -11.38 -3.33
C ALA A 61 5.87 -9.86 -3.30
N ASP A 62 7.06 -9.37 -3.66
CA ASP A 62 7.40 -7.96 -3.80
C ASP A 62 7.09 -7.39 -5.19
N GLU A 63 6.28 -8.10 -5.99
CA GLU A 63 5.87 -7.74 -7.35
C GLU A 63 6.98 -7.80 -8.41
N THR A 64 8.20 -8.24 -8.06
CA THR A 64 9.24 -8.51 -9.05
C THR A 64 8.76 -9.58 -10.03
N ALA A 65 8.70 -9.25 -11.31
CA ALA A 65 8.40 -10.17 -12.40
C ALA A 65 9.67 -10.87 -12.89
N TRP A 66 9.58 -12.18 -13.04
CA TRP A 66 10.57 -13.00 -13.74
C TRP A 66 9.94 -13.51 -15.04
N ILE A 67 10.66 -13.33 -16.15
CA ILE A 67 10.11 -13.49 -17.50
C ILE A 67 11.06 -14.40 -18.29
N ALA A 68 10.55 -15.54 -18.73
CA ALA A 68 11.28 -16.54 -19.52
C ALA A 68 11.09 -16.27 -21.01
N ALA A 69 12.19 -16.00 -21.74
CA ALA A 69 12.17 -15.65 -23.15
C ALA A 69 13.15 -16.48 -23.98
N SER A 70 13.01 -16.39 -25.31
CA SER A 70 13.82 -17.12 -26.29
C SER A 70 15.32 -16.82 -26.26
N ASP A 71 15.75 -15.77 -25.59
CA ASP A 71 17.16 -15.36 -25.49
C ASP A 71 17.61 -15.07 -24.05
N GLY A 72 16.79 -15.33 -23.04
CA GLY A 72 17.26 -15.30 -21.66
C GLY A 72 16.15 -15.33 -20.65
N LEU A 73 16.56 -15.25 -19.38
CA LEU A 73 15.65 -14.97 -18.28
C LEU A 73 15.77 -13.50 -17.91
N TYR A 74 14.63 -12.81 -17.82
CA TYR A 74 14.58 -11.40 -17.49
C TYR A 74 13.98 -11.24 -16.09
N ARG A 75 14.58 -10.35 -15.30
CA ARG A 75 14.01 -9.84 -14.05
C ARG A 75 13.60 -8.41 -14.27
N TYR A 76 12.36 -8.09 -13.90
CA TYR A 76 11.81 -6.75 -13.90
C TYR A 76 11.23 -6.46 -12.52
N ASP A 77 11.78 -5.47 -11.82
CA ASP A 77 11.37 -5.07 -10.47
C ASP A 77 10.35 -3.92 -10.45
N GLY A 78 9.75 -3.60 -11.60
CA GLY A 78 8.90 -2.42 -11.78
C GLY A 78 9.65 -1.19 -12.28
N TYR A 79 10.99 -1.23 -12.29
CA TYR A 79 11.83 -0.09 -12.68
C TYR A 79 12.98 -0.48 -13.61
N SER A 80 13.59 -1.64 -13.38
CA SER A 80 14.84 -2.03 -14.02
C SER A 80 14.75 -3.44 -14.60
N TRP A 81 15.38 -3.59 -15.76
CA TRP A 81 15.53 -4.87 -16.44
C TRP A 81 16.93 -5.44 -16.17
N ARG A 82 16.98 -6.73 -15.82
CA ARG A 82 18.20 -7.52 -15.85
C ARG A 82 17.95 -8.78 -16.65
N ARG A 83 18.72 -8.97 -17.72
CA ARG A 83 18.77 -10.22 -18.47
C ARG A 83 19.86 -11.11 -17.87
N PHE A 84 19.54 -12.38 -17.71
CA PHE A 84 20.44 -13.45 -17.35
C PHE A 84 20.61 -14.39 -18.55
N THR A 85 21.85 -14.79 -18.80
CA THR A 85 22.21 -15.66 -19.92
C THR A 85 23.10 -16.82 -19.44
N ARG A 86 23.72 -17.54 -20.38
CA ARG A 86 24.72 -18.58 -20.07
C ARG A 86 25.93 -18.04 -19.30
N SER A 87 26.31 -16.78 -19.52
CA SER A 87 27.42 -16.16 -18.76
C SER A 87 27.10 -16.01 -17.26
N ASP A 88 25.82 -15.93 -16.91
CA ASP A 88 25.34 -15.87 -15.53
C ASP A 88 25.11 -17.26 -14.92
N GLY A 89 25.36 -18.32 -15.69
CA GLY A 89 25.25 -19.72 -15.26
C GLY A 89 23.96 -20.44 -15.64
N LEU A 90 23.12 -19.85 -16.50
CA LEU A 90 22.02 -20.60 -17.11
C LEU A 90 22.56 -21.73 -18.02
N PRO A 91 21.89 -22.91 -18.09
CA PRO A 91 22.32 -23.98 -19.00
C PRO A 91 22.24 -23.56 -20.48
N SER A 92 21.23 -22.75 -20.82
CA SER A 92 20.98 -22.20 -22.16
C SER A 92 20.28 -20.84 -22.07
N GLU A 93 20.40 -20.04 -23.13
CA GLU A 93 19.70 -18.77 -23.28
C GLU A 93 18.23 -18.95 -23.69
N PHE A 94 17.85 -20.13 -24.20
CA PHE A 94 16.46 -20.41 -24.55
C PHE A 94 15.69 -20.84 -23.30
N VAL A 95 15.19 -19.85 -22.55
CA VAL A 95 14.53 -20.05 -21.25
C VAL A 95 13.03 -20.17 -21.47
N ARG A 96 12.45 -21.28 -21.05
CA ARG A 96 11.06 -21.66 -21.37
C ARG A 96 10.12 -21.57 -20.18
N SER A 97 10.68 -21.66 -18.98
CA SER A 97 9.93 -21.61 -17.74
C SER A 97 10.70 -20.85 -16.67
N VAL A 98 9.93 -20.19 -15.82
CA VAL A 98 10.41 -19.69 -14.54
C VAL A 98 9.40 -20.00 -13.45
N LEU A 99 9.91 -20.34 -12.26
CA LEU A 99 9.13 -20.55 -11.05
C LEU A 99 9.80 -19.81 -9.90
N VAL A 100 9.03 -18.96 -9.22
CA VAL A 100 9.37 -18.43 -7.91
C VAL A 100 8.82 -19.40 -6.86
N ALA A 101 9.69 -20.19 -6.24
CA ALA A 101 9.30 -21.16 -5.22
C ALA A 101 8.87 -20.45 -3.93
N ARG A 102 8.13 -21.17 -3.07
CA ARG A 102 7.62 -20.65 -1.79
C ARG A 102 8.71 -20.19 -0.81
N ASP A 103 9.92 -20.70 -0.97
CA ASP A 103 11.10 -20.31 -0.19
C ASP A 103 11.85 -19.11 -0.80
N GLY A 104 11.29 -18.47 -1.84
CA GLY A 104 11.87 -17.33 -2.54
C GLY A 104 12.88 -17.70 -3.62
N ARG A 105 13.23 -18.98 -3.80
CA ARG A 105 14.20 -19.38 -4.84
C ARG A 105 13.59 -19.27 -6.24
N VAL A 106 14.38 -18.72 -7.16
CA VAL A 106 14.01 -18.59 -8.57
C VAL A 106 14.61 -19.74 -9.35
N TRP A 107 13.73 -20.54 -9.97
CA TRP A 107 14.08 -21.66 -10.83
C TRP A 107 13.88 -21.28 -12.29
N ALA A 108 14.86 -21.56 -13.13
CA ALA A 108 14.80 -21.40 -14.58
C ALA A 108 14.81 -22.76 -15.26
N GLY A 109 13.83 -23.00 -16.13
CA GLY A 109 13.77 -24.15 -17.03
C GLY A 109 14.17 -23.72 -18.43
N THR A 110 15.17 -24.38 -19.00
CA THR A 110 15.74 -24.09 -20.32
C THR A 110 15.57 -25.29 -21.26
N ASP A 111 15.89 -25.13 -22.54
CA ASP A 111 15.98 -26.26 -23.47
C ASP A 111 17.15 -27.24 -23.17
N GLN A 112 18.04 -26.91 -22.23
CA GLN A 112 19.21 -27.73 -21.84
C GLN A 112 19.23 -28.07 -20.33
N GLY A 113 18.06 -28.05 -19.68
CA GLY A 113 17.87 -28.42 -18.28
C GLY A 113 17.49 -27.25 -17.38
N VAL A 114 17.79 -27.36 -16.08
CA VAL A 114 17.36 -26.39 -15.06
C VAL A 114 18.51 -25.70 -14.36
N ALA A 115 18.26 -24.49 -13.85
CA ALA A 115 19.13 -23.83 -12.89
C ALA A 115 18.34 -23.05 -11.84
N VAL A 116 19.01 -22.79 -10.72
CA VAL A 116 18.48 -22.04 -9.57
C VAL A 116 19.37 -20.84 -9.33
N LEU A 117 18.75 -19.70 -9.02
CA LEU A 117 19.49 -18.49 -8.65
C LEU A 117 20.03 -18.62 -7.22
N TYR A 118 21.35 -18.51 -7.08
CA TYR A 118 22.06 -18.38 -5.81
C TYR A 118 22.85 -17.07 -5.80
N GLY A 119 22.39 -16.11 -4.99
CA GLY A 119 22.88 -14.74 -5.05
C GLY A 119 22.59 -14.13 -6.42
N GLU A 120 23.64 -13.90 -7.20
CA GLU A 120 23.53 -13.31 -8.55
C GLU A 120 23.78 -14.29 -9.70
N ARG A 121 24.03 -15.57 -9.41
CA ARG A 121 24.38 -16.57 -10.42
C ARG A 121 23.43 -17.76 -10.41
N PHE A 122 23.15 -18.25 -11.60
CA PHE A 122 22.42 -19.49 -11.80
C PHE A 122 23.35 -20.70 -11.68
N GLN A 123 22.88 -21.74 -11.03
CA GLN A 123 23.59 -23.01 -10.91
C GLN A 123 22.60 -24.17 -10.99
N THR A 124 22.98 -25.25 -11.69
CA THR A 124 22.22 -26.50 -11.65
C THR A 124 22.60 -27.28 -10.40
N PRO A 125 21.67 -27.51 -9.44
CA PRO A 125 22.03 -28.24 -8.24
C PRO A 125 22.33 -29.71 -8.57
N PRO A 126 23.33 -30.35 -7.92
CA PRO A 126 23.77 -31.70 -8.28
C PRO A 126 22.67 -32.77 -8.25
N SER A 127 21.69 -32.63 -7.35
CA SER A 127 20.55 -33.56 -7.24
C SER A 127 19.57 -33.49 -8.41
N PHE A 128 19.70 -32.52 -9.32
CA PHE A 128 18.83 -32.32 -10.48
C PHE A 128 19.52 -32.69 -11.80
N ARG A 129 20.64 -33.43 -11.76
CA ARG A 129 21.36 -33.88 -12.96
C ARG A 129 20.52 -34.73 -13.92
N ILE A 130 19.44 -35.38 -13.44
CA ILE A 130 18.49 -36.09 -14.31
C ILE A 130 17.82 -35.16 -15.33
N LEU A 131 17.76 -33.85 -15.05
CA LEU A 131 17.21 -32.84 -15.94
C LEU A 131 18.26 -32.26 -16.91
N ALA A 132 19.54 -32.62 -16.78
CA ALA A 132 20.59 -32.06 -17.63
C ALA A 132 20.37 -32.50 -19.09
N GLY A 133 20.32 -31.52 -20.01
CA GLY A 133 20.06 -31.76 -21.43
C GLY A 133 18.60 -32.04 -21.78
N LEU A 134 17.68 -32.04 -20.80
CA LEU A 134 16.24 -32.08 -21.07
C LEU A 134 15.68 -30.69 -21.36
N SER A 135 14.76 -30.61 -22.32
CA SER A 135 14.04 -29.38 -22.60
C SER A 135 12.89 -29.20 -21.60
N VAL A 136 13.08 -28.34 -20.60
CA VAL A 136 12.14 -28.13 -19.48
C VAL A 136 11.14 -27.03 -19.83
N ARG A 137 9.88 -27.41 -20.12
CA ARG A 137 8.78 -26.53 -20.51
C ARG A 137 8.15 -25.74 -19.39
N ARG A 138 7.92 -26.40 -18.25
CA ARG A 138 7.21 -25.85 -17.10
C ARG A 138 7.78 -26.43 -15.81
N ILE A 139 7.88 -25.59 -14.79
CA ILE A 139 8.25 -25.97 -13.43
C ILE A 139 7.09 -25.59 -12.51
N ARG A 140 6.64 -26.52 -11.68
CA ARG A 140 5.51 -26.32 -10.76
C ARG A 140 5.86 -26.83 -9.37
N ALA A 141 5.58 -26.02 -8.35
CA ALA A 141 5.64 -26.46 -6.96
C ALA A 141 4.31 -27.07 -6.51
N ASP A 142 4.39 -28.14 -5.74
CA ASP A 142 3.26 -28.79 -5.08
C ASP A 142 3.17 -28.39 -3.59
N ALA A 143 2.00 -28.52 -2.99
CA ALA A 143 1.74 -28.22 -1.59
C ALA A 143 2.52 -29.12 -0.62
N ASP A 144 2.94 -30.30 -1.05
CA ASP A 144 3.77 -31.23 -0.25
C ASP A 144 5.29 -30.92 -0.33
N GLY A 145 5.66 -29.85 -1.02
CA GLY A 145 7.04 -29.40 -1.21
C GLY A 145 7.76 -30.04 -2.41
N SER A 146 7.08 -30.88 -3.20
CA SER A 146 7.65 -31.46 -4.42
C SER A 146 7.73 -30.42 -5.55
N LEU A 147 8.77 -30.54 -6.38
CA LEU A 147 8.89 -29.80 -7.64
C LEU A 147 8.65 -30.74 -8.81
N TRP A 148 7.75 -30.33 -9.71
CA TRP A 148 7.39 -31.05 -10.92
C TRP A 148 7.93 -30.33 -12.14
N PHE A 149 8.66 -31.04 -12.99
CA PHE A 149 9.28 -30.53 -14.20
C PHE A 149 8.65 -31.23 -15.41
N ALA A 150 7.89 -30.47 -16.19
CA ALA A 150 7.38 -30.93 -17.47
C ALA A 150 8.49 -30.78 -18.52
N ALA A 151 8.94 -31.89 -19.09
CA ALA A 151 9.99 -31.94 -20.11
C ALA A 151 9.46 -32.46 -21.45
N ASP A 152 10.04 -31.96 -22.53
CA ASP A 152 9.75 -32.39 -23.90
C ASP A 152 11.03 -32.75 -24.69
N ARG A 153 10.83 -33.17 -25.94
CA ARG A 153 11.89 -33.63 -26.86
C ARG A 153 12.39 -32.55 -27.82
N TRP A 154 12.01 -31.28 -27.61
CA TRP A 154 12.33 -30.22 -28.56
C TRP A 154 13.85 -30.00 -28.67
N LEU A 155 14.35 -29.85 -29.92
CA LEU A 155 15.76 -29.85 -30.38
C LEU A 155 16.54 -31.17 -30.30
N ASN A 156 16.17 -32.12 -29.43
CA ASN A 156 16.88 -33.40 -29.32
C ASN A 156 15.92 -34.59 -29.21
N THR A 157 15.67 -35.25 -30.35
CA THR A 157 14.82 -36.44 -30.43
C THR A 157 15.48 -37.70 -29.88
N ALA A 158 16.79 -37.66 -29.56
CA ALA A 158 17.52 -38.80 -29.01
C ALA A 158 17.34 -38.97 -27.49
N VAL A 159 16.68 -38.01 -26.82
CA VAL A 159 16.38 -38.07 -25.38
C VAL A 159 14.86 -38.14 -25.19
N SER A 160 14.41 -39.05 -24.33
CA SER A 160 13.00 -39.13 -23.93
C SER A 160 12.63 -37.94 -23.05
N GLY A 161 11.48 -37.31 -23.32
CA GLY A 161 10.91 -36.29 -22.44
C GLY A 161 10.25 -36.94 -21.21
N GLY A 162 9.29 -36.25 -20.62
CA GLY A 162 8.45 -36.80 -19.56
C GLY A 162 8.21 -35.83 -18.42
N LEU A 163 7.65 -36.34 -17.34
CA LEU A 163 7.39 -35.58 -16.12
C LEU A 163 8.36 -36.02 -15.04
N VAL A 164 9.21 -35.11 -14.56
CA VAL A 164 10.12 -35.41 -13.45
C VAL A 164 9.57 -34.82 -12.16
N CYS A 165 9.45 -35.65 -11.12
CA CYS A 165 9.09 -35.21 -9.77
C CYS A 165 10.33 -35.26 -8.89
N CYS A 166 10.67 -34.16 -8.22
CA CYS A 166 11.76 -34.11 -7.26
C CYS A 166 11.26 -33.70 -5.87
N ARG A 167 11.61 -34.49 -4.84
CA ARG A 167 11.30 -34.21 -3.43
C ARG A 167 12.52 -34.49 -2.56
N GLN A 168 12.95 -33.51 -1.76
CA GLN A 168 14.11 -33.64 -0.84
C GLN A 168 15.34 -34.29 -1.53
N SER A 169 15.61 -33.88 -2.78
CA SER A 169 16.72 -34.35 -3.64
C SER A 169 16.56 -35.71 -4.34
N ALA A 170 15.51 -36.48 -4.07
CA ALA A 170 15.18 -37.66 -4.86
C ALA A 170 14.31 -37.26 -6.06
N CYS A 171 14.70 -37.65 -7.27
CA CYS A 171 13.96 -37.35 -8.50
C CYS A 171 13.51 -38.64 -9.21
N VAL A 172 12.28 -38.66 -9.71
CA VAL A 172 11.66 -39.78 -10.44
C VAL A 172 11.10 -39.28 -11.76
N LEU A 173 11.39 -39.98 -12.85
CA LEU A 173 10.85 -39.71 -14.19
C LEU A 173 9.61 -40.56 -14.45
N TYR A 174 8.55 -39.92 -14.93
CA TYR A 174 7.34 -40.56 -15.44
C TYR A 174 7.24 -40.33 -16.95
N ASP A 175 6.93 -41.38 -17.70
CA ASP A 175 6.82 -41.40 -19.15
C ASP A 175 5.61 -42.26 -19.59
N ALA A 176 5.61 -42.73 -20.83
CA ALA A 176 4.56 -43.58 -21.38
C ALA A 176 4.42 -44.94 -20.64
N GLU A 177 5.52 -45.51 -20.13
CA GLU A 177 5.47 -46.77 -19.36
C GLU A 177 4.74 -46.57 -18.03
N HIS A 178 4.74 -45.34 -17.52
CA HIS A 178 4.05 -44.93 -16.31
C HIS A 178 2.62 -44.41 -16.56
N GLY A 179 2.10 -44.59 -17.78
CA GLY A 179 0.72 -44.29 -18.16
C GLY A 179 0.46 -42.85 -18.61
N LEU A 180 1.51 -42.05 -18.88
CA LEU A 180 1.35 -40.77 -19.57
C LEU A 180 0.98 -40.99 -21.05
N PRO A 181 0.04 -40.20 -21.62
CA PRO A 181 -0.36 -40.34 -23.03
C PRO A 181 0.77 -40.03 -24.02
N SER A 182 1.74 -39.20 -23.60
CA SER A 182 2.93 -38.85 -24.37
C SER A 182 4.05 -38.42 -23.43
N ASP A 183 5.28 -38.68 -23.83
CA ASP A 183 6.51 -38.16 -23.22
C ASP A 183 6.75 -36.66 -23.52
N TYR A 184 5.92 -36.04 -24.34
CA TYR A 184 5.92 -34.60 -24.57
C TYR A 184 5.01 -33.94 -23.53
N VAL A 185 5.56 -33.62 -22.36
CA VAL A 185 4.78 -33.07 -21.24
C VAL A 185 4.76 -31.55 -21.31
N VAL A 186 3.56 -30.98 -21.26
CA VAL A 186 3.28 -29.56 -21.47
C VAL A 186 3.17 -28.81 -20.15
N ASP A 187 2.41 -29.33 -19.19
CA ASP A 187 2.22 -28.71 -17.88
C ASP A 187 1.78 -29.75 -16.83
N TYR A 188 2.00 -29.41 -15.57
CA TYR A 188 1.50 -30.12 -14.40
C TYR A 188 0.53 -29.22 -13.64
N PHE A 189 -0.59 -29.77 -13.18
CA PHE A 189 -1.61 -29.02 -12.48
C PHE A 189 -2.14 -29.79 -11.28
N ARG A 190 -2.20 -29.12 -10.13
CA ARG A 190 -2.86 -29.62 -8.92
C ARG A 190 -4.01 -28.70 -8.56
N ASP A 191 -5.17 -29.28 -8.34
CA ASP A 191 -6.35 -28.53 -7.91
C ASP A 191 -6.40 -28.36 -6.38
N SER A 192 -7.34 -27.53 -5.92
CA SER A 192 -7.59 -27.27 -4.50
C SER A 192 -8.00 -28.51 -3.68
N LYS A 193 -8.49 -29.57 -4.33
CA LYS A 193 -8.86 -30.85 -3.67
C LYS A 193 -7.71 -31.85 -3.66
N GLY A 194 -6.55 -31.49 -4.20
CA GLY A 194 -5.35 -32.33 -4.23
C GLY A 194 -5.28 -33.30 -5.41
N ARG A 195 -6.20 -33.22 -6.37
CA ARG A 195 -6.13 -33.99 -7.62
C ARG A 195 -5.04 -33.43 -8.50
N ARG A 196 -4.32 -34.34 -9.17
CA ARG A 196 -3.17 -34.00 -10.00
C ARG A 196 -3.40 -34.42 -11.43
N PHE A 197 -3.06 -33.52 -12.33
CA PHE A 197 -3.30 -33.58 -13.75
C PHE A 197 -2.01 -33.29 -14.50
N VAL A 198 -1.80 -33.96 -15.62
CA VAL A 198 -0.66 -33.76 -16.51
C VAL A 198 -1.17 -33.54 -17.92
N LEU A 199 -0.81 -32.39 -18.48
CA LEU A 199 -1.06 -32.09 -19.89
C LEU A 199 0.09 -32.61 -20.72
N THR A 200 -0.23 -33.39 -21.74
CA THR A 200 0.74 -33.89 -22.73
C THR A 200 0.29 -33.52 -24.13
N ALA A 201 1.20 -33.60 -25.12
CA ALA A 201 0.85 -33.35 -26.52
C ALA A 201 -0.24 -34.30 -27.07
N ALA A 202 -0.44 -35.46 -26.44
CA ALA A 202 -1.42 -36.48 -26.85
C ALA A 202 -2.65 -36.56 -25.93
N GLY A 203 -2.82 -35.63 -24.98
CA GLY A 203 -3.99 -35.57 -24.11
C GLY A 203 -3.67 -35.38 -22.63
N LEU A 204 -4.73 -35.36 -21.83
CA LEU A 204 -4.68 -35.19 -20.38
C LEU A 204 -4.49 -36.55 -19.69
N ALA A 205 -3.68 -36.56 -18.62
CA ALA A 205 -3.63 -37.65 -17.65
C ALA A 205 -4.00 -37.19 -16.24
N GLU A 206 -4.55 -38.11 -15.46
CA GLU A 206 -4.85 -37.95 -14.04
C GLU A 206 -3.98 -38.91 -13.21
N GLN A 207 -3.54 -38.47 -12.03
CA GLN A 207 -2.74 -39.30 -11.13
C GLN A 207 -3.57 -40.45 -10.54
N THR A 208 -2.97 -41.62 -10.46
CA THR A 208 -3.52 -42.82 -9.79
C THR A 208 -2.58 -43.31 -8.70
N ALA A 209 -2.97 -44.34 -7.94
CA ALA A 209 -2.11 -44.97 -6.95
C ALA A 209 -0.85 -45.63 -7.56
N GLN A 210 -0.91 -46.04 -8.84
CA GLN A 210 0.19 -46.74 -9.52
C GLN A 210 0.98 -45.86 -10.51
N GLY A 211 0.65 -44.58 -10.67
CA GLY A 211 1.28 -43.71 -11.66
C GLY A 211 0.28 -42.74 -12.29
N TRP A 212 0.17 -42.75 -13.62
CA TRP A 212 -0.73 -41.89 -14.37
C TRP A 212 -1.70 -42.69 -15.23
N ARG A 213 -2.85 -42.10 -15.54
CA ARG A 213 -3.83 -42.69 -16.46
C ARG A 213 -4.37 -41.63 -17.39
N ALA A 214 -4.34 -41.90 -18.70
CA ALA A 214 -4.98 -41.07 -19.71
C ALA A 214 -6.47 -40.86 -19.41
N VAL A 215 -6.95 -39.64 -19.61
CA VAL A 215 -8.37 -39.27 -19.54
C VAL A 215 -8.94 -39.37 -20.96
N PRO A 216 -9.69 -40.43 -21.32
CA PRO A 216 -10.02 -40.74 -22.72
C PRO A 216 -10.82 -39.64 -23.43
N ASP A 217 -11.67 -38.94 -22.68
CA ASP A 217 -12.55 -37.89 -23.19
C ASP A 217 -11.86 -36.53 -23.38
N VAL A 218 -10.61 -36.40 -22.94
CA VAL A 218 -9.83 -35.15 -22.96
C VAL A 218 -8.54 -35.40 -23.72
N ARG A 219 -8.66 -35.47 -25.05
CA ARG A 219 -7.58 -35.76 -26.00
C ARG A 219 -7.66 -34.89 -27.25
N PRO A 220 -6.54 -34.67 -27.98
CA PRO A 220 -6.55 -33.94 -29.24
C PRO A 220 -7.42 -34.63 -30.29
N ALA A 221 -8.09 -33.85 -31.13
CA ALA A 221 -8.67 -34.38 -32.37
C ALA A 221 -7.55 -34.77 -33.36
N ALA A 222 -7.88 -35.55 -34.40
CA ALA A 222 -6.92 -35.88 -35.46
C ALA A 222 -6.34 -34.59 -36.09
N GLY A 223 -5.02 -34.45 -36.06
CA GLY A 223 -4.31 -33.27 -36.55
C GLY A 223 -4.21 -32.09 -35.57
N GLU A 224 -4.79 -32.17 -34.37
CA GLU A 224 -4.62 -31.17 -33.31
C GLU A 224 -3.36 -31.46 -32.48
N ASN A 225 -2.66 -30.41 -32.05
CA ASN A 225 -1.47 -30.50 -31.23
C ASN A 225 -1.63 -29.71 -29.93
N TRP A 226 -1.47 -30.37 -28.78
CA TRP A 226 -1.63 -29.76 -27.45
C TRP A 226 -0.34 -29.20 -26.86
N THR A 227 0.73 -29.03 -27.64
CA THR A 227 2.04 -28.52 -27.17
C THR A 227 1.99 -27.24 -26.35
N SER A 228 0.91 -26.47 -26.46
CA SER A 228 0.74 -25.20 -25.75
C SER A 228 -0.61 -25.09 -25.02
N ALA A 229 -1.22 -26.22 -24.64
CA ALA A 229 -2.43 -26.20 -23.82
C ALA A 229 -2.16 -25.63 -22.41
N THR A 230 -3.15 -24.95 -21.82
CA THR A 230 -3.05 -24.39 -20.46
C THR A 230 -4.29 -24.69 -19.63
N ILE A 231 -4.11 -24.70 -18.31
CA ILE A 231 -5.12 -25.14 -17.35
C ILE A 231 -5.14 -24.21 -16.13
N ALA A 232 -6.34 -23.86 -15.66
CA ALA A 232 -6.55 -23.01 -14.50
C ALA A 232 -7.81 -23.42 -13.71
N GLN A 233 -7.82 -23.17 -12.40
CA GLN A 233 -8.97 -23.41 -11.53
C GLN A 233 -9.55 -22.10 -11.02
N GLY A 234 -10.88 -21.95 -11.11
CA GLY A 234 -11.63 -20.84 -10.51
C GLY A 234 -11.91 -21.07 -9.01
N ARG A 235 -12.34 -20.02 -8.30
CA ARG A 235 -12.62 -20.09 -6.84
C ARG A 235 -13.70 -21.11 -6.46
N ASP A 236 -14.65 -21.35 -7.35
CA ASP A 236 -15.73 -22.34 -7.17
C ASP A 236 -15.25 -23.80 -7.32
N GLY A 237 -13.96 -24.00 -7.58
CA GLY A 237 -13.35 -25.30 -7.74
C GLY A 237 -13.49 -25.92 -9.13
N ARG A 238 -14.17 -25.25 -10.08
CA ARG A 238 -14.21 -25.65 -11.49
C ARG A 238 -12.85 -25.41 -12.14
N ILE A 239 -12.51 -26.24 -13.13
CA ILE A 239 -11.25 -26.15 -13.86
C ILE A 239 -11.56 -25.88 -15.33
N VAL A 240 -10.82 -24.97 -15.94
CA VAL A 240 -10.81 -24.77 -17.39
C VAL A 240 -9.47 -25.24 -17.95
N LEU A 241 -9.53 -26.04 -19.00
CA LEU A 241 -8.41 -26.41 -19.85
C LEU A 241 -8.68 -25.83 -21.24
N THR A 242 -7.71 -25.12 -21.81
CA THR A 242 -7.81 -24.53 -23.15
C THR A 242 -6.66 -24.99 -24.04
N THR A 243 -6.97 -25.22 -25.31
CA THR A 243 -6.00 -25.41 -26.40
C THR A 243 -5.90 -24.17 -27.29
N GLY A 244 -6.60 -23.09 -26.93
CA GLY A 244 -6.77 -21.87 -27.73
C GLY A 244 -7.94 -21.88 -28.68
N GLU A 245 -8.25 -23.05 -29.21
CA GLU A 245 -9.36 -23.29 -30.14
C GLU A 245 -10.48 -24.09 -29.49
N ARG A 246 -10.18 -24.84 -28.42
CA ARG A 246 -11.15 -25.67 -27.70
C ARG A 246 -10.99 -25.49 -26.20
N LEU A 247 -12.12 -25.56 -25.50
CA LEU A 247 -12.24 -25.52 -24.06
C LEU A 247 -12.77 -26.84 -23.52
N TYR A 248 -12.22 -27.25 -22.38
CA TYR A 248 -12.72 -28.35 -21.57
C TYR A 248 -12.94 -27.83 -20.15
N PHE A 249 -14.07 -28.19 -19.55
CA PHE A 249 -14.43 -27.79 -18.20
C PHE A 249 -14.53 -29.00 -17.28
N TRP A 250 -13.87 -28.95 -16.13
CA TRP A 250 -14.09 -29.89 -15.05
C TRP A 250 -15.19 -29.37 -14.13
N GLU A 251 -16.32 -30.05 -14.10
CA GLU A 251 -17.51 -29.67 -13.34
C GLU A 251 -18.19 -30.94 -12.82
N ASN A 252 -18.66 -30.93 -11.57
CA ASN A 252 -19.45 -32.06 -11.00
C ASN A 252 -18.77 -33.44 -11.13
N GLY A 253 -17.44 -33.50 -11.03
CA GLY A 253 -16.72 -34.76 -11.03
C GLY A 253 -16.40 -35.34 -12.42
N ARG A 254 -16.65 -34.60 -13.51
CA ARG A 254 -16.38 -35.04 -14.88
C ARG A 254 -15.87 -33.89 -15.75
N TRP A 255 -15.17 -34.24 -16.82
CA TRP A 255 -14.82 -33.30 -17.89
C TRP A 255 -16.01 -33.13 -18.85
N ARG A 256 -16.20 -31.90 -19.31
CA ARG A 256 -17.15 -31.51 -20.35
C ARG A 256 -16.40 -30.81 -21.47
N GLY A 257 -16.58 -31.28 -22.70
CA GLY A 257 -15.93 -30.73 -23.89
C GLY A 257 -15.72 -31.81 -24.96
N PRO A 258 -15.07 -31.48 -26.08
CA PRO A 258 -14.55 -30.15 -26.42
C PRO A 258 -15.67 -29.14 -26.72
N ILE A 259 -15.50 -27.90 -26.25
CA ILE A 259 -16.34 -26.76 -26.63
C ILE A 259 -15.49 -25.85 -27.53
N PRO A 260 -15.90 -25.54 -28.77
CA PRO A 260 -15.17 -24.59 -29.62
C PRO A 260 -15.06 -23.22 -28.92
N ALA A 261 -13.87 -22.62 -28.92
CA ALA A 261 -13.68 -21.27 -28.42
C ALA A 261 -14.30 -20.27 -29.41
N GLU A 262 -15.13 -19.36 -28.92
CA GLU A 262 -15.67 -18.25 -29.75
C GLU A 262 -14.55 -17.34 -30.28
N ILE A 263 -13.42 -17.30 -29.55
CA ILE A 263 -12.27 -16.44 -29.83
C ILE A 263 -10.99 -17.26 -29.79
N VAL A 264 -10.22 -17.18 -30.88
CA VAL A 264 -8.88 -17.78 -30.93
C VAL A 264 -7.93 -16.92 -30.10
N HIS A 265 -7.56 -17.44 -28.94
CA HIS A 265 -6.59 -16.84 -28.02
C HIS A 265 -5.25 -17.61 -27.99
N ARG A 266 -5.18 -18.66 -28.82
CA ARG A 266 -4.09 -19.62 -28.99
C ARG A 266 -3.71 -20.38 -27.71
N TYR A 267 -3.33 -19.80 -26.56
CA TYR A 267 -2.82 -20.65 -25.45
C TYR A 267 -3.18 -20.22 -24.02
N GLY A 268 -3.01 -18.96 -23.61
CA GLY A 268 -3.01 -18.58 -22.18
C GLY A 268 -4.39 -18.38 -21.53
N VAL A 269 -4.63 -19.06 -20.40
CA VAL A 269 -5.71 -18.75 -19.43
C VAL A 269 -5.15 -18.57 -18.02
N ALA A 270 -5.67 -17.58 -17.29
CA ALA A 270 -5.44 -17.40 -15.86
C ALA A 270 -6.76 -17.41 -15.11
N ALA A 271 -6.76 -17.89 -13.87
CA ALA A 271 -7.80 -17.55 -12.92
C ALA A 271 -7.30 -16.36 -12.09
N THR A 272 -8.08 -15.28 -12.06
CA THR A 272 -7.78 -14.12 -11.20
C THR A 272 -8.04 -14.47 -9.73
N GLN A 273 -7.54 -13.61 -8.84
CA GLN A 273 -7.75 -13.71 -7.40
C GLN A 273 -9.24 -13.69 -7.09
N ASP A 274 -10.05 -12.97 -7.85
CA ASP A 274 -11.52 -12.91 -7.73
C ASP A 274 -12.24 -14.14 -8.31
N GLY A 275 -11.49 -15.08 -8.90
CA GLY A 275 -11.99 -16.34 -9.42
C GLY A 275 -12.53 -16.26 -10.84
N VAL A 276 -12.26 -15.18 -11.57
CA VAL A 276 -12.64 -15.02 -12.99
C VAL A 276 -11.58 -15.64 -13.88
N TRP A 277 -11.99 -16.42 -14.88
CA TRP A 277 -11.05 -16.90 -15.90
C TRP A 277 -10.82 -15.81 -16.94
N ILE A 278 -9.57 -15.38 -17.11
CA ILE A 278 -9.18 -14.35 -18.07
C ILE A 278 -8.28 -14.96 -19.13
N VAL A 279 -8.53 -14.60 -20.39
CA VAL A 279 -7.67 -14.88 -21.54
C VAL A 279 -7.32 -13.58 -22.28
N CYS A 280 -6.24 -13.61 -23.07
CA CYS A 280 -5.93 -12.56 -24.03
C CYS A 280 -6.01 -13.12 -25.45
N GLY A 281 -7.00 -12.66 -26.22
CA GLY A 281 -7.34 -13.22 -27.52
C GLY A 281 -7.48 -12.18 -28.62
N ARG A 282 -7.53 -12.65 -29.87
CA ARG A 282 -7.69 -11.77 -31.05
C ARG A 282 -9.14 -11.36 -31.23
N SER A 283 -9.41 -10.06 -31.18
CA SER A 283 -10.74 -9.51 -31.50
C SER A 283 -10.92 -9.25 -33.00
N GLY A 284 -9.81 -9.15 -33.76
CA GLY A 284 -9.78 -8.89 -35.19
C GLY A 284 -8.35 -8.90 -35.76
N PRO A 285 -8.16 -8.58 -37.06
CA PRO A 285 -6.84 -8.49 -37.67
C PRO A 285 -5.95 -7.48 -36.94
N GLY A 286 -4.84 -7.96 -36.36
CA GLY A 286 -3.88 -7.10 -35.66
C GLY A 286 -4.40 -6.46 -34.37
N ARG A 287 -5.50 -6.97 -33.79
CA ARG A 287 -6.07 -6.47 -32.53
C ARG A 287 -6.19 -7.57 -31.49
N LEU A 288 -5.83 -7.24 -30.25
CA LEU A 288 -5.95 -8.08 -29.07
C LEU A 288 -6.89 -7.44 -28.05
N ARG A 289 -7.47 -8.28 -27.19
CA ARG A 289 -8.33 -7.87 -26.10
C ARG A 289 -8.30 -8.92 -24.97
N PHE A 290 -8.49 -8.48 -23.74
CA PHE A 290 -8.74 -9.37 -22.60
C PHE A 290 -10.22 -9.75 -22.50
N TYR A 291 -10.48 -11.03 -22.24
CA TYR A 291 -11.83 -11.58 -22.12
C TYR A 291 -11.97 -12.40 -20.85
N SER A 292 -13.12 -12.28 -20.18
CA SER A 292 -13.54 -13.26 -19.18
C SER A 292 -14.26 -14.43 -19.84
N VAL A 293 -14.03 -15.64 -19.31
CA VAL A 293 -14.61 -16.89 -19.82
C VAL A 293 -15.61 -17.43 -18.81
N ASN A 294 -16.87 -17.61 -19.22
CA ASN A 294 -17.90 -18.22 -18.38
C ASN A 294 -18.77 -19.18 -19.21
N GLY A 295 -18.74 -20.48 -18.88
CA GLY A 295 -19.54 -21.50 -19.56
C GLY A 295 -19.29 -21.60 -21.07
N GLY A 296 -18.08 -21.25 -21.53
CA GLY A 296 -17.69 -21.21 -22.94
C GLY A 296 -17.94 -19.88 -23.65
N ARG A 297 -18.60 -18.91 -23.02
CA ARG A 297 -18.81 -17.56 -23.57
C ARG A 297 -17.68 -16.62 -23.19
N PHE A 298 -17.27 -15.77 -24.12
CA PHE A 298 -16.21 -14.79 -23.93
C PHE A 298 -16.80 -13.38 -23.81
N ARG A 299 -16.59 -12.74 -22.65
CA ARG A 299 -17.02 -11.35 -22.43
C ARG A 299 -15.81 -10.40 -22.52
N PRO A 300 -15.86 -9.35 -23.36
CA PRO A 300 -14.86 -8.28 -23.39
C PRO A 300 -14.67 -7.63 -22.01
N GLU A 301 -13.43 -7.56 -21.53
CA GLU A 301 -13.09 -6.89 -20.25
C GLU A 301 -12.16 -5.67 -20.45
N SER A 302 -11.38 -5.63 -21.53
CA SER A 302 -10.54 -4.48 -21.87
C SER A 302 -10.99 -3.78 -23.15
N ALA A 303 -10.53 -2.54 -23.32
CA ALA A 303 -10.47 -1.92 -24.64
C ALA A 303 -9.62 -2.78 -25.60
N GLU A 304 -9.85 -2.61 -26.89
CA GLU A 304 -9.00 -3.22 -27.93
C GLU A 304 -7.63 -2.55 -27.96
N PHE A 305 -6.58 -3.35 -28.20
CA PHE A 305 -5.22 -2.84 -28.33
C PHE A 305 -4.49 -3.48 -29.51
N PRO A 306 -3.52 -2.79 -30.14
CA PRO A 306 -2.79 -3.34 -31.27
C PRO A 306 -1.98 -4.57 -30.87
N ALA A 307 -2.09 -5.62 -31.66
CA ALA A 307 -1.12 -6.71 -31.65
C ALA A 307 0.21 -6.15 -32.22
N PRO A 308 1.35 -6.32 -31.54
CA PRO A 308 2.62 -5.76 -32.02
C PRO A 308 3.09 -6.31 -33.38
N SER A 309 2.55 -7.46 -33.82
CA SER A 309 2.71 -7.96 -35.17
C SER A 309 1.53 -8.82 -35.61
N ALA A 310 1.40 -9.04 -36.93
CA ALA A 310 0.42 -9.99 -37.48
C ALA A 310 0.66 -11.43 -36.99
N GLN A 311 1.88 -11.77 -36.56
CA GLN A 311 2.24 -13.08 -36.02
C GLN A 311 2.11 -13.18 -34.50
N SER A 312 1.77 -12.08 -33.80
CA SER A 312 1.71 -12.10 -32.33
C SER A 312 0.63 -13.05 -31.81
N PHE A 313 0.98 -13.81 -30.78
CA PHE A 313 0.05 -14.68 -30.08
C PHE A 313 0.41 -14.74 -28.60
N THR A 314 -0.56 -15.14 -27.79
CA THR A 314 -0.42 -15.25 -26.33
C THR A 314 0.09 -16.65 -25.98
N GLU A 315 1.25 -16.75 -25.33
CA GLU A 315 1.81 -17.96 -24.73
C GLU A 315 1.26 -18.19 -23.31
N ALA A 316 1.13 -17.12 -22.52
CA ALA A 316 0.63 -17.21 -21.14
C ALA A 316 -0.12 -15.95 -20.71
N VAL A 317 -1.07 -16.15 -19.79
CA VAL A 317 -1.72 -15.09 -19.03
C VAL A 317 -1.53 -15.41 -17.56
N ARG A 318 -1.20 -14.41 -16.75
CA ARG A 318 -0.96 -14.53 -15.31
C ARG A 318 -1.44 -13.26 -14.62
N GLU A 319 -1.96 -13.40 -13.42
CA GLU A 319 -2.21 -12.27 -12.55
C GLU A 319 -1.03 -12.10 -11.60
N ALA A 320 -0.61 -10.85 -11.41
CA ALA A 320 0.43 -10.46 -10.47
C ALA A 320 -0.15 -10.28 -9.04
N PRO A 321 0.69 -10.24 -7.99
CA PRO A 321 0.22 -10.04 -6.61
C PRO A 321 -0.60 -8.77 -6.41
N ASP A 322 -0.30 -7.72 -7.18
CA ASP A 322 -1.00 -6.44 -7.19
C ASP A 322 -2.38 -6.49 -7.87
N GLY A 323 -2.78 -7.64 -8.44
CA GLY A 323 -4.04 -7.79 -9.18
C GLY A 323 -3.98 -7.32 -10.63
N SER A 324 -2.83 -6.86 -11.13
CA SER A 324 -2.65 -6.60 -12.55
C SER A 324 -2.57 -7.91 -13.34
N VAL A 325 -3.17 -7.94 -14.52
CA VAL A 325 -3.15 -9.12 -15.41
C VAL A 325 -2.12 -8.91 -16.51
N TRP A 326 -1.20 -9.85 -16.64
CA TRP A 326 -0.13 -9.85 -17.61
C TRP A 326 -0.40 -10.88 -18.70
N ALA A 327 -0.22 -10.49 -19.96
CA ALA A 327 -0.21 -11.40 -21.09
C ALA A 327 1.15 -11.35 -21.79
N VAL A 328 1.70 -12.53 -22.07
CA VAL A 328 2.97 -12.71 -22.76
C VAL A 328 2.86 -13.62 -23.95
N GLY A 329 3.75 -13.44 -24.91
CA GLY A 329 3.94 -14.34 -26.04
C GLY A 329 4.85 -13.75 -27.11
N TYR A 330 4.60 -14.08 -28.38
CA TYR A 330 5.46 -13.62 -29.46
C TYR A 330 5.28 -12.12 -29.72
N ASN A 331 6.36 -11.37 -29.47
CA ASN A 331 6.37 -9.92 -29.51
C ASN A 331 5.25 -9.31 -28.63
N LEU A 332 4.94 -9.93 -27.50
CA LEU A 332 3.83 -9.52 -26.63
C LEU A 332 4.27 -9.57 -25.18
N LEU A 333 4.30 -8.41 -24.52
CA LEU A 333 4.43 -8.28 -23.07
C LEU A 333 3.59 -7.08 -22.64
N VAL A 334 2.37 -7.36 -22.17
CA VAL A 334 1.41 -6.33 -21.79
C VAL A 334 0.94 -6.55 -20.36
N ARG A 335 0.86 -5.45 -19.62
CA ARG A 335 0.26 -5.37 -18.28
C ARG A 335 -1.06 -4.61 -18.38
N TRP A 336 -2.12 -5.21 -17.87
CA TRP A 336 -3.46 -4.64 -17.76
C TRP A 336 -3.74 -4.39 -16.27
N GLU A 337 -3.78 -3.13 -15.88
CA GLU A 337 -3.83 -2.67 -14.49
C GLU A 337 -4.94 -1.64 -14.28
N ARG A 338 -5.39 -1.42 -13.05
CA ARG A 338 -6.25 -0.27 -12.74
C ARG A 338 -5.34 0.91 -12.39
N LYS A 339 -5.63 2.08 -12.97
CA LYS A 339 -4.64 3.15 -13.20
C LYS A 339 -3.94 3.72 -11.94
N ASP A 340 -4.38 3.44 -10.71
CA ASP A 340 -3.64 3.87 -9.51
C ASP A 340 -3.67 2.84 -8.35
N GLN A 341 -2.72 1.90 -8.38
CA GLN A 341 -2.39 0.98 -7.26
C GLN A 341 -1.97 1.72 -5.98
N HIS A 342 -1.53 2.98 -6.10
CA HIS A 342 -1.09 3.79 -4.97
C HIS A 342 -2.25 4.18 -4.05
N TRP A 343 -3.49 4.24 -4.56
CA TRP A 343 -4.61 4.77 -3.80
C TRP A 343 -5.60 3.66 -3.42
N ARG A 344 -5.83 3.49 -2.12
CA ARG A 344 -6.94 2.68 -1.59
C ARG A 344 -7.91 3.59 -0.87
N GLU A 345 -9.20 3.45 -1.14
CA GLU A 345 -10.25 4.20 -0.45
C GLU A 345 -10.97 3.30 0.54
N TYR A 346 -11.35 3.83 1.69
CA TYR A 346 -12.08 3.14 2.73
C TYR A 346 -13.29 3.97 3.13
N SER A 347 -14.48 3.35 3.10
CA SER A 347 -15.71 3.95 3.63
C SER A 347 -15.87 3.60 5.10
N ASN A 348 -16.65 4.42 5.82
CA ASN A 348 -17.04 4.17 7.20
C ASN A 348 -15.88 4.05 8.19
N LEU A 349 -14.71 4.61 7.84
CA LEU A 349 -13.62 4.83 8.79
C LEU A 349 -13.73 6.23 9.38
N PRO A 350 -13.51 6.38 10.70
CA PRO A 350 -13.23 7.69 11.27
C PRO A 350 -11.95 8.29 10.66
N PRO A 351 -11.74 9.61 10.78
CA PRO A 351 -10.52 10.24 10.31
C PRO A 351 -9.27 9.63 10.97
N PRO A 352 -8.16 9.44 10.21
CA PRO A 352 -6.90 9.04 10.79
C PRO A 352 -6.36 10.13 11.74
N ALA A 353 -6.07 9.76 12.98
CA ALA A 353 -5.65 10.68 14.02
C ALA A 353 -4.12 10.72 14.20
N PHE A 354 -3.48 9.56 14.34
CA PHE A 354 -2.03 9.44 14.53
C PHE A 354 -1.53 8.00 14.31
N VAL A 355 -0.21 7.82 14.32
CA VAL A 355 0.47 6.52 14.31
C VAL A 355 1.26 6.35 15.59
N ASP A 356 1.00 5.26 16.33
CA ASP A 356 1.58 5.07 17.66
C ASP A 356 3.02 4.50 17.65
N GLY A 357 3.57 4.28 18.84
CA GLY A 357 4.90 3.72 19.10
C GLY A 357 5.19 2.39 18.37
N HIS A 358 4.14 1.64 18.06
CA HIS A 358 4.18 0.28 17.54
C HIS A 358 3.76 0.18 16.08
N ASP A 359 3.72 1.32 15.38
CA ASP A 359 3.35 1.42 13.98
C ASP A 359 1.90 0.97 13.70
N ARG A 360 0.99 1.37 14.59
CA ARG A 360 -0.46 1.19 14.42
C ARG A 360 -1.08 2.51 14.03
N VAL A 361 -1.85 2.52 12.95
CA VAL A 361 -2.64 3.70 12.53
C VAL A 361 -3.93 3.73 13.34
N TRP A 362 -4.21 4.84 14.02
CA TRP A 362 -5.42 5.04 14.82
C TRP A 362 -6.42 5.93 14.09
N PHE A 363 -7.65 5.45 13.97
CA PHE A 363 -8.82 6.15 13.43
C PHE A 363 -9.77 6.40 14.58
N ILE A 364 -10.04 7.67 14.89
CA ILE A 364 -10.79 8.04 16.10
C ILE A 364 -12.11 8.67 15.68
N GLY A 365 -13.21 8.04 16.10
CA GLY A 365 -14.57 8.52 15.89
C GLY A 365 -15.25 8.86 17.20
N ASP A 366 -16.50 9.29 17.11
CA ASP A 366 -17.30 9.63 18.28
C ASP A 366 -17.60 8.39 19.12
N GLY A 367 -16.90 8.22 20.24
CA GLY A 367 -17.15 7.15 21.20
C GLY A 367 -16.42 5.83 20.94
N PHE A 368 -15.66 5.71 19.86
CA PHE A 368 -14.86 4.52 19.57
C PHE A 368 -13.60 4.85 18.79
N ALA A 369 -12.63 3.92 18.81
CA ALA A 369 -11.48 3.96 17.92
C ALA A 369 -11.34 2.64 17.17
N ILE A 370 -10.75 2.73 15.99
CA ILE A 370 -10.28 1.58 15.22
C ILE A 370 -8.78 1.77 15.07
N ARG A 371 -8.00 0.70 15.20
CA ARG A 371 -6.57 0.73 14.89
C ARG A 371 -6.19 -0.38 13.93
N MET A 372 -5.16 -0.12 13.13
CA MET A 372 -4.70 -1.06 12.10
C MET A 372 -3.19 -1.24 12.14
N LYS A 373 -2.72 -2.48 12.01
CA LYS A 373 -1.30 -2.82 11.81
C LYS A 373 -1.13 -3.93 10.80
N ALA A 374 -0.27 -3.73 9.80
CA ALA A 374 0.01 -4.74 8.76
C ALA A 374 -1.27 -5.39 8.21
N ASP A 375 -2.23 -4.54 7.82
CA ASP A 375 -3.56 -4.89 7.29
C ASP A 375 -4.46 -5.74 8.22
N ARG A 376 -4.17 -5.76 9.52
CA ARG A 376 -5.07 -6.29 10.56
C ARG A 376 -5.75 -5.16 11.31
N TRP A 377 -7.06 -5.25 11.42
CA TRP A 377 -7.90 -4.28 12.10
C TRP A 377 -8.24 -4.74 13.52
N GLU A 378 -8.34 -3.78 14.43
CA GLU A 378 -8.76 -3.99 15.81
C GLU A 378 -9.63 -2.83 16.26
N ARG A 379 -10.78 -3.14 16.86
CA ARG A 379 -11.68 -2.17 17.45
C ARG A 379 -11.22 -1.92 18.89
N VAL A 380 -11.13 -0.64 19.25
CA VAL A 380 -10.82 -0.20 20.60
C VAL A 380 -12.02 0.58 21.11
N ASP A 381 -12.82 -0.06 21.95
CA ASP A 381 -13.91 0.61 22.63
C ASP A 381 -13.35 1.47 23.76
N PHE A 382 -13.74 2.73 23.79
CA PHE A 382 -13.47 3.58 24.93
C PHE A 382 -14.48 3.26 26.04
N LEU A 383 -14.02 3.24 27.30
CA LEU A 383 -14.94 3.13 28.46
C LEU A 383 -15.97 4.27 28.48
N HIS A 384 -15.62 5.42 27.89
CA HIS A 384 -16.45 6.61 27.72
C HIS A 384 -16.00 7.38 26.47
N PRO A 385 -16.84 8.19 25.82
CA PRO A 385 -16.43 8.98 24.67
C PRO A 385 -15.20 9.83 25.01
N ALA A 386 -14.08 9.54 24.35
CA ALA A 386 -12.86 10.29 24.54
C ALA A 386 -12.99 11.67 23.88
N HIS A 387 -12.68 12.74 24.62
CA HIS A 387 -12.69 14.10 24.07
C HIS A 387 -11.43 14.40 23.26
N THR A 388 -10.31 13.78 23.64
CA THR A 388 -9.04 13.91 22.94
C THR A 388 -8.18 12.68 23.20
N ALA A 389 -7.37 12.33 22.20
CA ALA A 389 -6.37 11.29 22.28
C ALA A 389 -5.09 11.71 21.55
N GLY A 390 -3.98 11.08 21.89
CA GLY A 390 -2.64 11.53 21.49
C GLY A 390 -1.57 10.64 22.10
N LEU A 391 -0.30 10.99 21.85
CA LEU A 391 0.85 10.15 22.15
C LEU A 391 1.73 10.74 23.25
N ASP A 392 2.37 9.87 24.03
CA ASP A 392 3.54 10.23 24.84
C ASP A 392 4.86 9.93 24.11
N ARG A 393 5.98 10.27 24.75
CA ARG A 393 7.35 10.18 24.20
C ARG A 393 7.77 8.77 23.83
N SER A 394 7.19 7.79 24.51
CA SER A 394 7.42 6.36 24.26
C SER A 394 6.49 5.82 23.16
N GLY A 395 5.59 6.65 22.63
CA GLY A 395 4.60 6.29 21.65
C GLY A 395 3.40 5.55 22.23
N ASN A 396 3.16 5.62 23.54
CA ASN A 396 1.91 5.08 24.11
C ASN A 396 0.76 6.04 23.83
N VAL A 397 -0.43 5.48 23.67
CA VAL A 397 -1.63 6.28 23.41
C VAL A 397 -2.28 6.65 24.72
N TRP A 398 -2.65 7.92 24.87
CA TRP A 398 -3.44 8.43 25.98
C TRP A 398 -4.73 9.03 25.45
N ALA A 399 -5.84 8.74 26.13
CA ALA A 399 -7.11 9.40 25.89
C ALA A 399 -7.73 9.86 27.19
N VAL A 400 -8.48 10.96 27.11
CA VAL A 400 -9.21 11.54 28.24
C VAL A 400 -10.72 11.49 27.98
N SER A 401 -11.46 11.12 29.01
CA SER A 401 -12.91 11.22 29.09
C SER A 401 -13.29 11.98 30.37
N GLU A 402 -14.53 12.45 30.51
CA GLU A 402 -14.95 13.16 31.74
C GLU A 402 -14.66 12.38 33.03
N SER A 403 -14.70 11.04 32.96
CA SER A 403 -14.53 10.12 34.09
C SER A 403 -13.09 9.64 34.35
N GLY A 404 -12.11 10.00 33.51
CA GLY A 404 -10.74 9.53 33.70
C GLY A 404 -9.80 9.66 32.50
N LEU A 405 -8.60 9.10 32.65
CA LEU A 405 -7.66 8.87 31.56
C LEU A 405 -7.51 7.37 31.29
N THR A 406 -7.28 7.02 30.04
CA THR A 406 -6.85 5.68 29.64
C THR A 406 -5.53 5.76 28.89
N ARG A 407 -4.61 4.84 29.22
CA ARG A 407 -3.33 4.65 28.55
C ARG A 407 -3.29 3.28 27.90
N TRP A 408 -2.97 3.22 26.61
CA TRP A 408 -2.69 1.98 25.89
C TRP A 408 -1.18 1.90 25.59
N GLY A 409 -0.52 0.93 26.22
CA GLY A 409 0.87 0.58 25.94
C GLY A 409 0.99 -0.51 24.87
N ALA A 410 2.18 -1.12 24.81
CA ALA A 410 2.49 -2.23 23.91
C ALA A 410 1.67 -3.48 24.23
N ALA A 411 1.57 -3.81 25.51
CA ALA A 411 1.03 -5.06 26.03
C ALA A 411 -0.02 -4.86 27.13
N ASP A 412 -0.22 -3.63 27.61
CA ASP A 412 -1.10 -3.30 28.72
C ASP A 412 -2.01 -2.11 28.42
N THR A 413 -3.17 -2.11 29.05
CA THR A 413 -4.10 -0.99 29.09
C THR A 413 -4.31 -0.60 30.54
N GLN A 414 -4.15 0.68 30.86
CA GLN A 414 -4.28 1.22 32.21
C GLN A 414 -5.38 2.29 32.25
N HIS A 415 -6.21 2.26 33.29
CA HIS A 415 -7.27 3.23 33.50
C HIS A 415 -7.03 4.02 34.79
N PHE A 416 -7.05 5.33 34.69
CA PHE A 416 -6.84 6.26 35.80
C PHE A 416 -8.11 7.03 36.09
N ARG A 417 -8.72 6.76 37.24
CA ARG A 417 -9.97 7.40 37.67
C ARG A 417 -9.71 8.56 38.63
N SER A 418 -10.76 9.31 38.95
CA SER A 418 -10.72 10.46 39.87
C SER A 418 -10.05 10.16 41.21
N ALA A 419 -10.22 8.95 41.75
CA ALA A 419 -9.58 8.52 43.00
C ALA A 419 -8.04 8.48 42.92
N GLN A 420 -7.48 8.24 41.73
CA GLN A 420 -6.03 8.20 41.50
C GLN A 420 -5.49 9.58 41.10
N THR A 421 -6.17 10.28 40.19
CA THR A 421 -5.69 11.56 39.67
C THR A 421 -6.01 12.74 40.58
N GLY A 422 -7.02 12.62 41.45
CA GLY A 422 -7.56 13.74 42.23
C GLY A 422 -8.42 14.73 41.43
N LEU A 423 -8.64 14.47 40.14
CA LEU A 423 -9.52 15.27 39.27
C LEU A 423 -10.91 14.63 39.21
N ASN A 424 -11.95 15.40 39.51
CA ASN A 424 -13.34 14.97 39.40
C ASN A 424 -13.87 15.08 37.96
N VAL A 425 -13.37 16.05 37.20
CA VAL A 425 -13.66 16.20 35.77
C VAL A 425 -12.34 16.39 35.03
N HIS A 426 -12.03 15.51 34.08
CA HIS A 426 -10.83 15.63 33.26
C HIS A 426 -11.14 16.39 31.98
N LEU A 427 -10.44 17.50 31.75
CA LEU A 427 -10.67 18.39 30.60
C LEU A 427 -9.68 18.15 29.47
N GLY A 428 -8.48 17.67 29.80
CA GLY A 428 -7.43 17.46 28.84
C GLY A 428 -6.16 16.95 29.49
N TYR A 429 -5.15 16.71 28.68
CA TYR A 429 -3.81 16.41 29.16
C TYR A 429 -2.77 17.01 28.22
N VAL A 430 -1.55 17.12 28.74
CA VAL A 430 -0.37 17.58 28.01
C VAL A 430 0.68 16.49 28.15
N PRO A 431 1.02 15.78 27.07
CA PRO A 431 2.14 14.88 27.10
C PRO A 431 3.42 15.71 27.24
N GLU A 432 4.34 15.25 28.10
CA GLU A 432 5.74 15.69 28.12
C GLU A 432 6.04 17.14 28.53
N ALA A 433 5.33 17.65 29.52
CA ALA A 433 5.75 18.84 30.24
C ALA A 433 6.77 18.46 31.33
N SER A 434 7.97 19.02 31.26
CA SER A 434 9.10 18.69 32.16
C SER A 434 9.42 17.19 32.31
N GLY A 435 9.14 16.39 31.28
CA GLY A 435 9.36 14.93 31.30
C GLY A 435 8.26 14.11 31.99
N ALA A 436 7.18 14.75 32.45
CA ALA A 436 6.01 14.12 33.06
C ALA A 436 4.76 14.30 32.17
N LEU A 437 3.69 13.55 32.48
CA LEU A 437 2.37 13.77 31.88
C LEU A 437 1.50 14.64 32.79
N TRP A 438 0.91 15.69 32.22
CA TRP A 438 0.12 16.67 32.98
C TRP A 438 -1.35 16.58 32.57
N ALA A 439 -2.19 16.00 33.42
CA ALA A 439 -3.64 16.03 33.24
C ALA A 439 -4.21 17.30 33.88
N HIS A 440 -5.14 17.98 33.22
CA HIS A 440 -5.79 19.17 33.78
C HIS A 440 -7.31 19.03 33.77
N GLY A 441 -7.94 19.65 34.76
CA GLY A 441 -9.36 19.44 34.99
C GLY A 441 -9.90 20.23 36.16
N ARG A 442 -11.01 19.75 36.72
CA ARG A 442 -11.62 20.28 37.94
C ARG A 442 -11.44 19.31 39.10
N ASP A 443 -11.05 19.82 40.26
CA ASP A 443 -11.01 19.06 41.51
C ASP A 443 -12.43 18.76 42.04
N ALA A 444 -12.53 18.06 43.17
CA ALA A 444 -13.81 17.74 43.81
C ALA A 444 -14.63 18.97 44.24
N ALA A 445 -14.01 20.15 44.36
CA ALA A 445 -14.67 21.42 44.67
C ALA A 445 -15.00 22.23 43.41
N GLY A 446 -14.79 21.69 42.20
CA GLY A 446 -15.06 22.38 40.94
C GLY A 446 -13.99 23.41 40.54
N ARG A 447 -12.82 23.39 41.16
CA ARG A 447 -11.74 24.38 40.98
C ARG A 447 -10.70 23.85 40.01
N PHE A 448 -10.01 24.73 39.29
CA PHE A 448 -9.04 24.30 38.30
C PHE A 448 -7.81 23.69 38.98
N ALA A 449 -7.45 22.49 38.52
CA ALA A 449 -6.31 21.76 39.04
C ALA A 449 -5.58 21.02 37.92
N VAL A 450 -4.30 20.78 38.18
CA VAL A 450 -3.42 19.97 37.34
C VAL A 450 -2.95 18.79 38.18
N SER A 451 -3.04 17.58 37.62
CA SER A 451 -2.49 16.37 38.19
C SER A 451 -1.30 15.91 37.35
N ILE A 452 -0.15 15.77 37.99
CA ILE A 452 1.13 15.44 37.35
C ILE A 452 1.40 13.96 37.60
N TYR A 453 1.59 13.21 36.52
CA TYR A 453 1.97 11.81 36.54
C TYR A 453 3.47 11.66 36.27
N ASP A 454 4.22 11.29 37.31
CA ASP A 454 5.64 11.00 37.23
C ASP A 454 5.96 9.67 37.93
N ARG A 455 6.71 8.78 37.26
CA ARG A 455 7.16 7.47 37.76
C ARG A 455 6.09 6.65 38.50
N GLY A 456 4.86 6.61 37.97
CA GLY A 456 3.75 5.84 38.54
C GLY A 456 2.95 6.54 39.64
N ARG A 457 3.30 7.78 39.99
CA ARG A 457 2.63 8.55 41.04
C ARG A 457 1.93 9.77 40.46
N TRP A 458 0.70 10.00 40.93
CA TRP A 458 -0.06 11.21 40.66
C TRP A 458 0.13 12.22 41.79
N THR A 459 0.34 13.48 41.42
CA THR A 459 0.39 14.62 42.35
C THR A 459 -0.55 15.71 41.87
N LEU A 460 -1.61 15.97 42.65
CA LEU A 460 -2.59 17.01 42.37
C LEU A 460 -2.09 18.38 42.87
N ARG A 461 -2.23 19.41 42.05
CA ARG A 461 -1.95 20.79 42.39
C ARG A 461 -3.06 21.71 41.91
N ARG A 462 -3.55 22.57 42.81
CA ARG A 462 -4.53 23.60 42.47
C ARG A 462 -3.85 24.81 41.84
N ILE A 463 -4.49 25.38 40.81
CA ILE A 463 -4.02 26.58 40.10
C ILE A 463 -5.12 27.65 40.16
N ALA A 464 -5.08 28.49 41.21
CA ALA A 464 -6.15 29.45 41.50
C ALA A 464 -6.33 30.50 40.38
N GLU A 465 -5.24 30.82 39.69
CA GLU A 465 -5.19 31.77 38.56
C GLU A 465 -6.09 31.36 37.38
N LEU A 466 -6.46 30.08 37.31
CA LEU A 466 -7.25 29.47 36.25
C LEU A 466 -8.66 29.05 36.71
N ASP A 467 -9.07 29.34 37.95
CA ASP A 467 -10.36 28.90 38.50
C ASP A 467 -11.55 29.42 37.66
N GLU A 468 -11.47 30.67 37.19
CA GLU A 468 -12.52 31.34 36.40
C GLU A 468 -12.44 31.03 34.89
N ALA A 469 -11.41 30.32 34.44
CA ALA A 469 -11.22 30.01 33.03
C ALA A 469 -12.37 29.14 32.50
N VAL A 470 -13.02 29.58 31.42
CA VAL A 470 -14.06 28.80 30.74
C VAL A 470 -13.41 27.82 29.76
N ARG A 471 -12.33 28.25 29.10
CA ARG A 471 -11.54 27.44 28.18
C ARG A 471 -10.07 27.62 28.48
N VAL A 472 -9.30 26.54 28.35
CA VAL A 472 -7.85 26.56 28.47
C VAL A 472 -7.25 25.90 27.23
N ARG A 473 -6.19 26.51 26.69
CA ARG A 473 -5.35 25.92 25.65
C ARG A 473 -3.95 25.72 26.20
N PRO A 474 -3.51 24.49 26.43
CA PRO A 474 -2.18 24.22 26.90
C PRO A 474 -1.16 24.19 25.74
N ALA A 475 0.10 24.53 26.05
CA ALA A 475 1.27 24.23 25.23
C ALA A 475 2.36 23.64 26.15
N PRO A 476 2.95 22.47 25.81
CA PRO A 476 4.01 21.87 26.61
C PRO A 476 5.27 22.75 26.60
N ASP A 477 5.90 22.86 27.77
CA ASP A 477 7.26 23.37 27.95
C ASP A 477 8.15 22.19 28.37
N PRO A 478 8.92 21.61 27.43
CA PRO A 478 9.77 20.46 27.73
C PRO A 478 10.81 20.72 28.82
N ALA A 479 11.16 21.99 29.07
CA ALA A 479 12.18 22.36 30.04
C ALA A 479 11.60 22.52 31.46
N SER A 480 10.35 22.97 31.59
CA SER A 480 9.89 23.47 32.90
C SER A 480 8.42 23.25 33.28
N GLY A 481 7.52 22.92 32.34
CA GLY A 481 6.11 22.71 32.69
C GLY A 481 5.12 22.91 31.54
N VAL A 482 4.03 23.65 31.78
CA VAL A 482 2.96 23.89 30.81
C VAL A 482 2.60 25.37 30.75
N TRP A 483 2.49 25.90 29.54
CA TRP A 483 1.87 27.19 29.27
C TRP A 483 0.36 27.00 29.05
N TYR A 484 -0.47 27.80 29.73
CA TYR A 484 -1.91 27.83 29.54
C TYR A 484 -2.34 29.20 29.05
N LEU A 485 -3.01 29.22 27.90
CA LEU A 485 -3.83 30.35 27.48
C LEU A 485 -5.26 30.12 27.96
N ALA A 486 -5.64 30.79 29.03
CA ALA A 486 -7.00 30.77 29.57
C ALA A 486 -7.86 31.86 28.96
N SER A 487 -9.11 31.53 28.67
CA SER A 487 -10.14 32.47 28.23
C SER A 487 -11.28 32.51 29.25
N GLY A 488 -11.68 33.72 29.65
CA GLY A 488 -12.81 33.98 30.53
C GLY A 488 -14.16 33.93 29.81
N ARG A 489 -15.21 34.42 30.47
CA ARG A 489 -16.58 34.48 29.92
C ARG A 489 -16.77 35.62 28.93
N ASN A 490 -16.02 36.71 29.09
CA ASN A 490 -16.15 37.91 28.27
C ASN A 490 -15.17 37.85 27.08
N PRO A 491 -15.56 38.28 25.86
CA PRO A 491 -14.65 38.38 24.73
C PRO A 491 -13.42 39.23 25.05
N GLY A 492 -12.23 38.76 24.68
CA GLY A 492 -10.97 39.45 24.93
C GLY A 492 -10.38 39.27 26.34
N ASP A 493 -11.10 38.62 27.26
CA ASP A 493 -10.58 38.24 28.58
C ASP A 493 -9.70 36.99 28.45
N HIS A 494 -8.42 37.22 28.14
CA HIS A 494 -7.43 36.15 28.02
C HIS A 494 -6.28 36.35 29.00
N ARG A 495 -5.82 35.25 29.58
CA ARG A 495 -4.69 35.21 30.50
C ARG A 495 -3.70 34.16 30.05
N LEU A 496 -2.43 34.54 29.99
CA LEU A 496 -1.35 33.59 29.76
C LEU A 496 -0.69 33.26 31.09
N VAL A 497 -0.66 31.97 31.43
CA VAL A 497 -0.14 31.46 32.69
C VAL A 497 0.89 30.38 32.39
N HIS A 498 2.09 30.50 32.96
CA HIS A 498 3.08 29.43 32.94
C HIS A 498 3.05 28.68 34.28
N VAL A 499 2.82 27.38 34.22
CA VAL A 499 2.75 26.50 35.38
C VAL A 499 3.92 25.52 35.31
N THR A 500 4.87 25.67 36.24
CA THR A 500 5.95 24.69 36.45
C THR A 500 5.62 23.81 37.64
N GLU A 501 6.39 22.79 37.97
CA GLU A 501 6.15 21.99 39.20
C GLU A 501 6.19 22.83 40.48
N GLN A 502 6.96 23.93 40.47
CA GLN A 502 7.21 24.75 41.66
C GLN A 502 6.48 26.10 41.64
N THR A 503 6.19 26.66 40.46
CA THR A 503 5.72 28.06 40.34
C THR A 503 4.53 28.19 39.40
N VAL A 504 3.72 29.22 39.64
CA VAL A 504 2.71 29.71 38.71
C VAL A 504 3.03 31.17 38.43
N ARG A 505 3.16 31.54 37.15
CA ARG A 505 3.50 32.92 36.75
C ARG A 505 2.53 33.42 35.69
N LEU A 506 1.99 34.62 35.88
CA LEU A 506 1.17 35.29 34.87
C LEU A 506 2.05 36.11 33.93
N TYR A 507 1.67 36.13 32.66
CA TYR A 507 2.32 36.91 31.62
C TYR A 507 1.31 37.87 30.98
N GLY A 508 1.70 39.14 30.87
CA GLY A 508 0.92 40.14 30.17
C GLY A 508 0.91 39.87 28.67
N VAL A 509 -0.27 39.88 28.07
CA VAL A 509 -0.47 39.79 26.62
C VAL A 509 -1.19 41.07 26.20
N PRO A 510 -0.61 41.92 25.32
CA PRO A 510 -1.24 43.16 24.90
C PRO A 510 -2.65 42.93 24.30
N SER A 511 -3.62 43.76 24.67
CA SER A 511 -5.00 43.64 24.17
C SER A 511 -5.09 43.68 22.64
N ARG A 512 -4.18 44.41 21.97
CA ARG A 512 -4.11 44.49 20.49
C ARG A 512 -3.81 43.16 19.79
N ILE A 513 -3.20 42.19 20.49
CA ILE A 513 -2.87 40.87 19.92
C ILE A 513 -3.86 39.79 20.34
N LEU A 514 -4.75 40.08 21.30
CA LEU A 514 -5.81 39.21 21.79
C LEU A 514 -7.12 39.52 21.05
N PRO A 515 -7.55 38.66 20.11
CA PRO A 515 -8.82 38.85 19.41
C PRO A 515 -10.00 38.47 20.31
N ALA A 516 -11.22 38.75 19.84
CA ALA A 516 -12.45 38.25 20.48
C ALA A 516 -12.55 36.72 20.45
N PHE A 517 -11.93 36.07 19.46
CA PHE A 517 -11.82 34.62 19.35
C PHE A 517 -10.49 34.13 19.93
N PRO A 518 -10.46 33.01 20.68
CA PRO A 518 -9.25 32.57 21.37
C PRO A 518 -8.15 32.14 20.39
N PRO A 519 -6.94 32.72 20.48
CA PRO A 519 -5.81 32.28 19.68
C PRO A 519 -5.26 30.93 20.16
N SER A 520 -4.30 30.39 19.44
CA SER A 520 -3.53 29.20 19.81
C SER A 520 -2.15 29.60 20.29
N ILE A 521 -1.54 28.74 21.10
CA ILE A 521 -0.16 28.90 21.56
C ILE A 521 0.64 27.62 21.31
N SER A 522 1.94 27.75 21.05
CA SER A 522 2.87 26.62 20.94
C SER A 522 4.28 27.07 21.29
N LEU A 523 5.10 26.16 21.84
CA LEU A 523 6.49 26.42 22.17
C LEU A 523 7.38 25.70 21.15
N ASP A 524 8.39 26.37 20.62
CA ASP A 524 9.41 25.72 19.79
C ASP A 524 10.56 25.14 20.65
N SER A 525 11.41 24.33 20.03
CA SER A 525 12.54 23.68 20.69
C SER A 525 13.59 24.65 21.22
N SER A 526 13.58 25.92 20.77
CA SER A 526 14.43 26.99 21.31
C SER A 526 13.86 27.62 22.59
N GLY A 527 12.65 27.23 22.99
CA GLY A 527 11.94 27.78 24.15
C GLY A 527 11.19 29.08 23.85
N ARG A 528 10.97 29.41 22.58
CA ARG A 528 10.20 30.60 22.20
C ARG A 528 8.72 30.25 22.10
N LEU A 529 7.90 31.08 22.75
CA LEU A 529 6.45 30.94 22.76
C LEU A 529 5.84 31.70 21.59
N TRP A 530 5.07 30.98 20.77
CA TRP A 530 4.32 31.47 19.64
C TRP A 530 2.84 31.62 20.01
N LEU A 531 2.22 32.69 19.53
CA LEU A 531 0.79 32.95 19.60
C LEU A 531 0.28 33.23 18.19
N PHE A 532 -0.72 32.48 17.75
CA PHE A 532 -1.24 32.56 16.38
C PHE A 532 -2.75 32.40 16.33
N GLY A 533 -3.37 33.02 15.34
CA GLY A 533 -4.82 32.95 15.15
C GLY A 533 -5.34 34.06 14.24
N PRO A 534 -6.58 34.52 14.47
CA PRO A 534 -7.22 35.58 13.68
C PRO A 534 -6.51 36.95 13.74
N SER A 535 -5.68 37.18 14.76
CA SER A 535 -4.88 38.41 14.92
C SER A 535 -3.49 38.31 14.28
N GLY A 536 -3.23 37.27 13.48
CA GLY A 536 -1.94 37.00 12.85
C GLY A 536 -1.01 36.18 13.75
N LEU A 537 0.29 36.36 13.54
CA LEU A 537 1.34 35.58 14.19
C LEU A 537 2.25 36.45 15.07
N HIS A 538 2.48 36.00 16.30
CA HIS A 538 3.23 36.72 17.32
C HIS A 538 4.15 35.75 18.08
N TYR A 539 5.23 36.26 18.65
CA TYR A 539 6.07 35.49 19.57
C TYR A 539 6.62 36.31 20.72
N LEU A 540 6.93 35.62 21.81
CA LEU A 540 7.51 36.21 23.01
C LEU A 540 9.03 36.24 22.90
N LYS A 541 9.63 37.44 22.96
CA LYS A 541 11.09 37.60 22.97
C LYS A 541 11.69 37.20 24.32
N PRO A 542 13.00 36.83 24.34
CA PRO A 542 13.79 36.88 25.55
C PRO A 542 13.65 38.26 26.23
N GLY A 543 13.19 38.28 27.49
CA GLY A 543 12.88 39.51 28.22
C GLY A 543 11.38 39.84 28.34
N GLY A 544 10.49 39.07 27.73
CA GLY A 544 9.04 39.13 27.99
C GLY A 544 8.24 40.10 27.12
N ALA A 545 8.86 40.71 26.10
CA ALA A 545 8.17 41.57 25.13
C ALA A 545 7.59 40.76 23.96
N TRP A 546 6.35 41.05 23.57
CA TRP A 546 5.70 40.45 22.40
C TRP A 546 6.10 41.15 21.09
N GLU A 547 6.42 40.37 20.07
CA GLU A 547 6.65 40.84 18.70
C GLU A 547 5.68 40.21 17.71
N SER A 548 5.15 41.04 16.81
CA SER A 548 4.24 40.62 15.74
C SER A 548 5.00 40.43 14.43
N VAL A 549 4.70 39.34 13.73
CA VAL A 549 5.21 39.09 12.37
C VAL A 549 4.40 39.93 11.41
N LYS A 550 5.03 40.93 10.79
CA LYS A 550 4.33 41.95 9.97
C LYS A 550 3.97 41.49 8.56
N GLN A 551 4.70 40.51 8.02
CA GLN A 551 4.57 40.03 6.64
C GLN A 551 4.06 38.59 6.68
N THR A 552 2.74 38.42 6.75
CA THR A 552 2.09 37.11 6.59
C THR A 552 1.30 37.11 5.28
N PRO A 553 1.22 36.00 4.53
CA PRO A 553 0.49 35.95 3.25
C PRO A 553 -1.00 36.24 3.45
N GLY A 554 -1.58 35.65 4.49
CA GLY A 554 -2.96 35.85 4.92
C GLY A 554 -3.05 36.50 6.29
N ARG A 555 -4.22 37.07 6.60
CA ARG A 555 -4.47 37.76 7.87
C ARG A 555 -4.61 36.81 9.05
N ALA A 556 -5.14 35.61 8.83
CA ALA A 556 -5.31 34.58 9.85
C ALA A 556 -4.22 33.52 9.71
N VAL A 557 -3.56 33.18 10.82
CA VAL A 557 -2.52 32.15 10.89
C VAL A 557 -3.01 31.01 11.77
N PHE A 558 -2.79 29.77 11.33
CA PHE A 558 -3.24 28.58 12.03
C PHE A 558 -2.16 27.50 12.06
N GLY A 559 -2.31 26.61 13.03
CA GLY A 559 -1.45 25.46 13.19
C GLY A 559 -0.01 25.78 13.61
N PHE A 560 0.74 24.76 14.02
CA PHE A 560 2.15 24.86 14.36
C PHE A 560 2.78 23.48 14.21
N ALA A 561 3.90 23.39 13.50
CA ALA A 561 4.75 22.20 13.48
C ALA A 561 6.21 22.62 13.41
N GLU A 562 7.09 21.85 14.05
CA GLU A 562 8.52 22.11 14.04
C GLU A 562 9.29 20.91 13.52
N ARG A 563 10.19 21.13 12.57
CA ARG A 563 11.01 20.08 11.98
C ARG A 563 12.42 20.59 11.74
N ARG A 564 13.42 19.99 12.41
CA ARG A 564 14.86 20.31 12.21
C ARG A 564 15.18 21.82 12.30
N GLY A 565 14.53 22.52 13.24
CA GLY A 565 14.69 23.97 13.44
C GLY A 565 13.87 24.84 12.47
N GLU A 566 13.09 24.23 11.57
CA GLU A 566 12.08 24.93 10.77
C GLU A 566 10.73 24.93 11.47
N ILE A 567 10.11 26.09 11.58
CA ILE A 567 8.79 26.25 12.19
C ILE A 567 7.79 26.60 11.10
N TRP A 568 6.76 25.77 10.99
CA TRP A 568 5.78 25.83 9.92
C TRP A 568 4.39 26.24 10.43
N PHE A 569 3.75 27.14 9.68
CA PHE A 569 2.39 27.63 9.92
C PHE A 569 1.59 27.62 8.61
N GLY A 570 0.27 27.52 8.71
CA GLY A 570 -0.65 27.81 7.62
C GLY A 570 -1.18 29.24 7.73
N ALA A 571 -1.36 29.91 6.60
CA ALA A 571 -2.04 31.19 6.50
C ALA A 571 -3.30 31.03 5.64
N SER A 572 -4.41 31.61 6.08
CA SER A 572 -5.67 31.61 5.34
C SER A 572 -5.97 32.98 4.74
N GLY A 573 -6.30 33.00 3.45
CA GLY A 573 -6.79 34.18 2.74
C GLY A 573 -8.28 34.50 3.01
N ALA A 574 -9.02 33.65 3.74
CA ALA A 574 -10.47 33.80 3.92
C ALA A 574 -10.91 35.12 4.59
N THR A 575 -10.00 35.80 5.28
CA THR A 575 -10.24 37.10 5.94
C THR A 575 -9.45 38.26 5.32
N GLY A 576 -8.95 38.05 4.10
CA GLY A 576 -8.08 38.95 3.35
C GLY A 576 -6.63 38.45 3.26
N GLY A 577 -5.96 38.75 2.15
CA GLY A 577 -4.62 38.24 1.81
C GLY A 577 -4.67 36.94 1.00
N GLN A 578 -3.56 36.22 0.95
CA GLN A 578 -3.39 34.94 0.24
C GLN A 578 -3.35 33.76 1.22
N SER A 579 -3.84 32.59 0.79
CA SER A 579 -3.59 31.33 1.50
C SER A 579 -2.19 30.82 1.18
N GLY A 580 -1.53 30.19 2.16
CA GLY A 580 -0.22 29.62 1.92
C GLY A 580 0.45 29.04 3.14
N LEU A 581 1.63 28.50 2.91
CA LEU A 581 2.50 27.91 3.92
C LEU A 581 3.60 28.89 4.29
N MET A 582 3.81 29.08 5.59
CA MET A 582 4.85 29.94 6.14
C MET A 582 5.89 29.08 6.86
N CYS A 583 7.16 29.29 6.57
CA CYS A 583 8.28 28.63 7.24
C CYS A 583 9.20 29.67 7.86
N TYR A 584 9.55 29.51 9.13
CA TYR A 584 10.56 30.28 9.83
C TYR A 584 11.79 29.43 10.10
N ARG A 585 12.97 29.92 9.71
CA ARG A 585 14.26 29.29 9.96
C ARG A 585 15.34 30.37 10.09
N ASP A 586 16.18 30.28 11.12
CA ASP A 586 17.35 31.16 11.32
C ASP A 586 17.06 32.66 11.16
N GLY A 587 15.92 33.13 11.70
CA GLY A 587 15.54 34.55 11.62
C GLY A 587 14.85 34.98 10.33
N ARG A 588 14.66 34.07 9.36
CA ARG A 588 14.09 34.38 8.05
C ARG A 588 12.77 33.67 7.83
N TRP A 589 11.88 34.35 7.09
CA TRP A 589 10.60 33.82 6.66
C TRP A 589 10.64 33.40 5.20
N ARG A 590 10.00 32.26 4.90
CA ARG A 590 9.71 31.78 3.55
C ARG A 590 8.20 31.56 3.42
N PHE A 591 7.68 31.88 2.25
CA PHE A 591 6.27 31.73 1.90
C PHE A 591 6.13 30.85 0.66
N VAL A 592 5.18 29.92 0.70
CA VAL A 592 4.80 29.10 -0.44
C VAL A 592 3.31 29.28 -0.62
N GLU A 593 2.90 29.76 -1.80
CA GLU A 593 1.48 29.85 -2.16
C GLU A 593 0.89 28.44 -2.24
N ALA A 594 -0.20 28.24 -1.51
CA ALA A 594 -0.87 26.95 -1.39
C ALA A 594 -2.31 27.16 -0.89
N GLU A 595 -3.26 26.43 -1.45
CA GLU A 595 -4.63 26.41 -0.94
C GLU A 595 -4.73 25.49 0.29
N VAL A 596 -4.37 26.05 1.44
CA VAL A 596 -4.41 25.34 2.72
C VAL A 596 -5.39 25.99 3.68
N GLU A 597 -6.14 25.14 4.36
CA GLU A 597 -7.13 25.56 5.36
C GLU A 597 -6.90 24.86 6.71
N LEU A 598 -6.18 23.73 6.70
CA LEU A 598 -6.01 22.84 7.84
C LEU A 598 -4.57 22.30 7.93
N GLY A 599 -4.27 21.77 9.11
CA GLY A 599 -2.92 21.36 9.51
C GLY A 599 -2.16 22.47 10.27
N PRO A 600 -0.84 22.34 10.41
CA PRO A 600 -0.05 21.17 10.04
C PRO A 600 -0.36 19.95 10.92
N TRP A 601 -0.30 18.77 10.32
CA TRP A 601 -0.24 17.49 11.05
C TRP A 601 1.17 16.93 10.91
N GLN A 602 1.80 16.56 12.01
CA GLN A 602 3.17 16.06 12.01
C GLN A 602 3.22 14.57 12.31
N ALA A 603 3.86 13.80 11.42
CA ALA A 603 4.16 12.40 11.63
C ALA A 603 5.42 12.20 12.51
N ARG A 604 5.60 10.97 13.02
CA ARG A 604 6.71 10.61 13.91
C ARG A 604 8.09 10.74 13.28
N ASP A 605 8.20 10.60 11.97
CA ASP A 605 9.45 10.82 11.22
C ASP A 605 9.74 12.30 10.94
N GLY A 606 8.88 13.19 11.45
CA GLY A 606 8.95 14.63 11.25
C GLY A 606 8.32 15.12 9.95
N THR A 607 7.71 14.24 9.12
CA THR A 607 6.95 14.67 7.94
C THR A 607 5.78 15.55 8.37
N ILE A 608 5.60 16.71 7.72
CA ILE A 608 4.52 17.65 7.99
C ILE A 608 3.53 17.62 6.84
N PHE A 609 2.24 17.63 7.16
CA PHE A 609 1.13 17.62 6.23
C PHE A 609 0.28 18.88 6.39
N PHE A 610 -0.15 19.48 5.30
CA PHE A 610 -1.18 20.51 5.26
C PHE A 610 -2.27 20.12 4.28
N GLY A 611 -3.51 20.50 4.56
CA GLY A 611 -4.67 20.13 3.75
C GLY A 611 -5.64 21.30 3.53
N GLY A 612 -6.53 21.14 2.56
CA GLY A 612 -7.53 22.15 2.22
C GLY A 612 -8.59 21.63 1.24
N SER A 613 -8.96 22.47 0.29
CA SER A 613 -10.00 22.33 -0.76
C SER A 613 -9.75 21.21 -1.79
N GLY A 614 -9.18 20.08 -1.38
CA GLY A 614 -8.84 18.95 -2.25
C GLY A 614 -7.38 18.56 -2.15
N ASP A 615 -6.50 19.50 -1.83
CA ASP A 615 -5.06 19.28 -1.91
C ASP A 615 -4.45 18.84 -0.59
N LEU A 616 -3.43 17.97 -0.68
CA LEU A 616 -2.52 17.65 0.41
C LEU A 616 -1.12 18.17 0.07
N TYR A 617 -0.51 18.93 0.96
CA TYR A 617 0.87 19.38 0.86
C TYR A 617 1.74 18.64 1.89
N VAL A 618 2.85 18.05 1.46
CA VAL A 618 3.74 17.25 2.30
C VAL A 618 5.13 17.85 2.35
N ILE A 619 5.66 18.07 3.55
CA ILE A 619 7.02 18.51 3.79
C ILE A 619 7.75 17.35 4.48
N SER A 620 8.64 16.70 3.76
CA SER A 620 9.40 15.52 4.22
C SER A 620 10.90 15.78 4.04
N GLU A 621 11.75 14.76 4.20
CA GLU A 621 13.16 14.89 3.79
C GLU A 621 13.28 15.19 2.29
N ASP A 622 12.39 14.63 1.49
CA ASP A 622 12.44 14.71 0.04
C ASP A 622 11.75 15.94 -0.55
N SER A 623 11.08 16.76 0.28
CA SER A 623 10.50 18.01 -0.22
C SER A 623 11.58 19.04 -0.56
N GLY A 624 12.80 18.89 -0.06
CA GLY A 624 13.83 19.93 -0.17
C GLY A 624 13.27 21.27 0.31
N ASP A 625 13.38 22.30 -0.53
CA ASP A 625 12.89 23.64 -0.23
C ASP A 625 11.40 23.88 -0.57
N SER A 626 10.72 22.94 -1.21
CA SER A 626 9.35 23.14 -1.71
C SER A 626 8.41 21.98 -1.34
N PRO A 627 7.25 22.26 -0.71
CA PRO A 627 6.25 21.24 -0.37
C PRO A 627 5.87 20.31 -1.53
N ILE A 628 5.60 19.03 -1.23
CA ILE A 628 5.03 18.02 -2.14
C ILE A 628 3.55 18.24 -2.23
N HIS A 629 3.08 18.73 -3.38
CA HIS A 629 1.66 18.69 -3.70
C HIS A 629 1.26 17.27 -4.08
N ILE A 630 0.26 16.72 -3.38
CA ILE A 630 -0.38 15.45 -3.65
C ILE A 630 -1.86 15.76 -3.87
N ALA A 631 -2.35 15.51 -5.09
CA ALA A 631 -3.75 15.60 -5.43
C ALA A 631 -4.44 14.23 -5.21
N PRO A 632 -5.32 14.09 -4.21
CA PRO A 632 -6.14 12.90 -4.04
C PRO A 632 -7.04 12.65 -5.26
N PRO A 633 -7.35 11.38 -5.59
CA PRO A 633 -8.13 11.01 -6.77
C PRO A 633 -9.64 11.26 -6.64
N THR A 634 -10.09 11.82 -5.52
CA THR A 634 -11.48 12.14 -5.20
C THR A 634 -11.57 13.54 -4.63
N ASN A 635 -12.57 14.30 -5.08
CA ASN A 635 -12.85 15.62 -4.52
C ASN A 635 -13.32 15.49 -3.07
N GLY A 636 -12.74 16.27 -2.18
CA GLY A 636 -13.12 16.31 -0.77
C GLY A 636 -12.15 17.20 0.00
N ILE A 637 -12.60 17.76 1.12
CA ILE A 637 -11.73 18.57 1.97
C ILE A 637 -10.82 17.63 2.76
N VAL A 638 -9.51 17.88 2.71
CA VAL A 638 -8.52 17.11 3.46
C VAL A 638 -8.51 17.62 4.90
N HIS A 639 -9.04 16.83 5.84
CA HIS A 639 -9.17 17.22 7.24
C HIS A 639 -8.14 16.60 8.18
N SER A 640 -7.44 15.56 7.73
CA SER A 640 -6.39 14.91 8.51
C SER A 640 -5.45 14.14 7.59
N ALA A 641 -4.19 14.02 7.99
CA ALA A 641 -3.25 13.13 7.34
C ALA A 641 -2.23 12.57 8.34
N VAL A 642 -1.88 11.30 8.18
CA VAL A 642 -0.84 10.62 8.97
C VAL A 642 0.03 9.74 8.07
N LYS A 643 1.25 9.44 8.51
CA LYS A 643 2.18 8.55 7.81
C LYS A 643 2.47 7.33 8.65
N ASP A 644 2.26 6.14 8.10
CA ASP A 644 2.64 4.89 8.76
C ASP A 644 4.11 4.53 8.50
N GLY A 645 4.65 3.57 9.26
CA GLY A 645 6.03 3.12 9.20
C GLY A 645 6.38 2.36 7.93
N SER A 646 5.38 2.03 7.10
CA SER A 646 5.61 1.52 5.74
C SER A 646 5.90 2.64 4.73
N GLY A 647 5.68 3.90 5.12
CA GLY A 647 5.74 5.07 4.25
C GLY A 647 4.42 5.44 3.58
N SER A 648 3.32 4.73 3.88
CA SER A 648 2.01 5.06 3.33
C SER A 648 1.41 6.28 4.04
N ILE A 649 0.73 7.13 3.29
CA ILE A 649 0.03 8.31 3.80
C ILE A 649 -1.46 8.00 3.87
N TRP A 650 -2.06 8.14 5.05
CA TRP A 650 -3.50 8.01 5.27
C TRP A 650 -4.11 9.40 5.35
N ILE A 651 -5.17 9.65 4.59
CA ILE A 651 -5.76 10.96 4.36
C ILE A 651 -7.26 10.86 4.66
N GLY A 652 -7.72 11.61 5.66
CA GLY A 652 -9.13 11.70 6.00
C GLY A 652 -9.81 12.79 5.16
N LEU A 653 -10.82 12.39 4.40
CA LEU A 653 -11.76 13.26 3.70
C LEU A 653 -13.10 13.30 4.45
N ASN A 654 -14.01 14.16 4.00
CA ASN A 654 -15.36 14.31 4.60
C ASN A 654 -16.13 12.99 4.75
N ASN A 655 -16.05 12.12 3.73
CA ASN A 655 -16.89 10.91 3.63
C ASN A 655 -16.09 9.60 3.48
N SER A 656 -14.76 9.68 3.42
CA SER A 656 -13.91 8.51 3.22
C SER A 656 -12.50 8.74 3.74
N VAL A 657 -11.74 7.65 3.87
CA VAL A 657 -10.32 7.69 4.16
C VAL A 657 -9.57 7.11 2.97
N LEU A 658 -8.57 7.83 2.48
CA LEU A 658 -7.67 7.36 1.45
C LEU A 658 -6.36 6.89 2.07
N ARG A 659 -5.77 5.84 1.51
CA ARG A 659 -4.40 5.41 1.77
C ARG A 659 -3.62 5.54 0.47
N HIS A 660 -2.66 6.44 0.47
CA HIS A 660 -1.66 6.59 -0.58
C HIS A 660 -0.41 5.77 -0.22
N VAL A 661 -0.18 4.67 -0.90
CA VAL A 661 1.02 3.84 -0.81
C VAL A 661 2.08 4.48 -1.69
N SER A 662 3.05 5.16 -1.09
CA SER A 662 4.20 5.65 -1.85
C SER A 662 5.04 4.48 -2.35
N PRO A 663 5.41 4.42 -3.64
CA PRO A 663 6.38 3.45 -4.11
C PRO A 663 7.66 3.60 -3.29
N ARG A 664 8.22 2.48 -2.82
CA ARG A 664 9.33 2.47 -1.85
C ARG A 664 10.69 2.92 -2.43
N VAL A 665 10.75 3.31 -3.70
CA VAL A 665 11.97 3.76 -4.41
C VAL A 665 11.57 4.70 -5.55
N ALA A 666 12.29 5.81 -5.75
CA ALA A 666 12.29 6.53 -7.03
C ALA A 666 13.74 6.62 -7.60
N PRO A 667 13.97 6.89 -8.90
CA PRO A 667 15.31 7.16 -9.47
C PRO A 667 15.54 8.64 -9.92
N ASP A 668 16.82 9.04 -10.05
CA ASP A 668 17.28 10.32 -10.66
C ASP A 668 16.91 10.45 -12.15
N THR A 669 16.58 11.67 -12.60
CA THR A 669 16.12 11.98 -13.99
C THR A 669 16.88 13.15 -14.65
N GLU A 670 17.17 13.08 -15.96
CA GLU A 670 17.60 14.20 -16.82
C GLU A 670 16.52 14.63 -17.82
N ILE A 671 16.55 15.89 -18.25
CA ILE A 671 15.82 16.39 -19.43
C ILE A 671 16.67 16.10 -20.67
N PHE A 672 16.19 15.25 -21.58
CA PHE A 672 16.90 14.90 -22.82
C PHE A 672 16.34 15.60 -24.06
N ALA A 673 15.20 16.29 -23.95
CA ALA A 673 14.63 17.11 -25.01
C ALA A 673 13.90 18.33 -24.42
N ALA A 674 14.01 19.51 -25.03
CA ALA A 674 13.22 20.69 -24.67
C ALA A 674 12.98 21.56 -25.92
N ALA A 675 11.79 22.17 -26.03
CA ALA A 675 11.53 23.16 -27.08
C ALA A 675 12.46 24.38 -26.93
N ARG A 676 13.04 24.86 -28.04
CA ARG A 676 14.07 25.92 -28.02
C ARG A 676 13.53 27.34 -27.85
N ASP A 677 12.27 27.55 -28.21
CA ASP A 677 11.59 28.84 -28.12
C ASP A 677 10.35 28.71 -27.24
N VAL A 678 10.27 29.59 -26.24
CA VAL A 678 9.11 29.67 -25.35
C VAL A 678 8.27 30.88 -25.75
N VAL A 679 7.06 30.62 -26.22
CA VAL A 679 6.10 31.66 -26.63
C VAL A 679 4.99 31.72 -25.60
N ALA A 680 4.75 32.91 -25.03
CA ALA A 680 3.66 33.14 -24.10
C ALA A 680 2.32 32.69 -24.72
N GLY A 681 1.57 31.86 -23.97
CA GLY A 681 0.32 31.26 -24.46
C GLY A 681 0.47 29.99 -25.31
N LYS A 682 1.68 29.44 -25.47
CA LYS A 682 1.91 28.14 -26.11
C LYS A 682 2.51 27.10 -25.17
N VAL A 683 2.23 25.83 -25.47
CA VAL A 683 2.68 24.67 -24.70
C VAL A 683 4.18 24.46 -24.87
N LEU A 684 4.90 24.30 -23.76
CA LEU A 684 6.31 23.96 -23.70
C LEU A 684 6.47 22.43 -23.65
N GLU A 685 7.10 21.84 -24.67
CA GLU A 685 7.41 20.40 -24.68
C GLU A 685 8.80 20.11 -24.13
N VAL A 686 8.89 19.16 -23.20
CA VAL A 686 10.14 18.70 -22.55
C VAL A 686 10.11 17.18 -22.43
N GLY A 687 11.21 16.50 -22.78
CA GLY A 687 11.42 15.06 -22.63
C GLY A 687 12.39 14.77 -21.48
N LEU A 688 12.06 13.78 -20.64
CA LEU A 688 12.78 13.38 -19.43
C LEU A 688 13.15 11.88 -19.45
N ARG A 689 14.32 11.48 -18.92
CA ARG A 689 14.73 10.07 -18.76
C ARG A 689 15.51 9.84 -17.46
N GLY A 690 15.54 8.62 -16.92
CA GLY A 690 16.31 8.27 -15.72
C GLY A 690 17.81 8.01 -16.00
N ILE A 691 18.72 8.35 -15.08
CA ILE A 691 20.19 8.30 -15.31
C ILE A 691 20.91 7.09 -14.65
N GLY A 692 20.30 6.32 -13.73
CA GLY A 692 21.03 5.30 -12.96
C GLY A 692 20.27 4.05 -12.50
N ARG A 693 21.01 3.05 -11.99
CA ARG A 693 20.50 1.87 -11.26
C ARG A 693 20.41 2.16 -9.75
N PHE A 694 19.32 1.70 -9.13
CA PHE A 694 19.03 1.89 -7.70
C PHE A 694 19.22 0.57 -6.89
N HIS A 695 19.94 0.61 -5.76
CA HIS A 695 20.08 -0.49 -4.79
C HIS A 695 20.13 0.08 -3.35
N GLY A 696 19.58 -0.60 -2.33
CA GLY A 696 20.04 -0.41 -0.94
C GLY A 696 19.31 -1.23 0.14
N PRO A 697 19.93 -1.49 1.30
CA PRO A 697 19.27 -1.35 2.59
C PRO A 697 19.75 -0.09 3.32
N SER A 698 18.85 0.49 4.13
CA SER A 698 18.93 1.79 4.84
C SER A 698 18.84 3.04 3.94
N HIS A 699 17.59 3.49 3.76
CA HIS A 699 17.10 4.74 3.15
C HIS A 699 16.92 4.73 1.62
N HIS A 700 15.69 5.02 1.18
CA HIS A 700 15.26 5.25 -0.20
C HIS A 700 14.57 6.61 -0.24
N HIS A 701 15.11 7.48 -1.07
CA HIS A 701 14.71 8.86 -1.33
C HIS A 701 13.50 8.93 -2.29
N HIS A 702 12.73 10.01 -2.24
CA HIS A 702 11.85 10.42 -3.35
C HIS A 702 12.60 11.33 -4.32
N PHE A 703 12.27 11.20 -5.61
CA PHE A 703 12.67 12.16 -6.65
C PHE A 703 11.44 12.95 -7.09
N ARG A 704 11.59 14.28 -7.12
CA ARG A 704 10.70 15.23 -7.78
C ARG A 704 11.55 16.16 -8.63
N PHE A 705 11.03 16.59 -9.77
CA PHE A 705 11.59 17.69 -10.53
C PHE A 705 10.60 18.85 -10.55
N SER A 706 11.12 20.03 -10.28
CA SER A 706 10.46 21.32 -10.46
C SER A 706 11.14 22.02 -11.63
N TRP A 707 10.38 22.64 -12.53
CA TRP A 707 10.92 23.36 -13.68
C TRP A 707 10.76 24.87 -13.47
N LYS A 708 11.72 25.67 -13.98
CA LYS A 708 11.71 27.13 -13.99
C LYS A 708 12.09 27.62 -15.38
N LEU A 709 11.44 28.69 -15.84
CA LEU A 709 11.66 29.31 -17.14
C LEU A 709 12.51 30.58 -16.91
N ASP A 710 13.80 30.56 -17.31
CA ASP A 710 14.68 31.73 -17.17
C ASP A 710 14.61 32.59 -18.45
N SER A 711 14.34 33.89 -18.30
CA SER A 711 14.51 34.85 -19.39
C SER A 711 16.01 35.03 -19.67
N GLY A 712 16.46 34.72 -20.89
CA GLY A 712 17.83 34.99 -21.31
C GLY A 712 18.15 36.50 -21.31
N PRO A 713 19.44 36.88 -21.36
CA PRO A 713 19.84 38.28 -21.43
C PRO A 713 19.28 38.91 -22.72
N GLY A 714 18.15 39.61 -22.61
CA GLY A 714 17.54 40.30 -23.75
C GLY A 714 16.01 40.40 -23.75
N THR A 715 15.28 39.74 -22.85
CA THR A 715 13.82 39.93 -22.76
C THR A 715 13.43 40.70 -21.51
N ALA A 716 13.06 41.97 -21.72
CA ALA A 716 12.43 42.81 -20.70
C ALA A 716 11.04 42.25 -20.37
N SER A 717 10.88 41.67 -19.19
CA SER A 717 9.60 41.58 -18.52
C SER A 717 9.44 42.83 -17.65
N THR A 718 8.71 43.83 -18.13
CA THR A 718 7.82 44.55 -17.24
C THR A 718 6.59 43.66 -17.05
N GLU A 719 6.38 43.29 -15.79
CA GLU A 719 5.14 42.76 -15.21
C GLU A 719 4.88 41.25 -15.42
N THR A 720 5.34 40.54 -14.39
CA THR A 720 4.90 39.29 -13.73
C THR A 720 3.79 38.46 -14.35
#